data_AF-A0A812XS88-F1
#
_entry.id   AF-A0A812XS88-F1
#
_cell.length_a   1.000
_cell.length_b   1.000
_cell.length_c   1.000
_cell.angle_alpha   90.00
_cell.angle_beta   90.00
_cell.angle_gamma   90.00
#
_symmetry.space_group_name_H-M   'P 1'
#
loop_
_entity.id
_entity.type
_entity.pdbx_description
1 polymer ?
#
loop_
_entity_poly.entity_id
_entity_poly.type
_entity_poly.pdbx_seq_one_letter_code
_entity_poly.pdbx_strand_id
1 'polypeptide(L)'
;MGRYVVNKLLFAIPTLFAVLTLVFVITRIIPGDPAQLILGDQASAEAIAALHERLGLDRPIYVQYFDFLGQILQGDLGQSLASGKPVAEAIGAVLPYTLELTLASLVFGSVIGIPLGVWAAVNRNRIPDYLTRIGSLLGLSFPAFVSAVILLLVFAIQLDLFPVIGDAKFDEPGDHLRSLVLPTVNLGILMAAYITRVTRSSMLEVLGEDFIRTARAKGVARRRIIRRHALQNAVIPVVTVVGLYLGILIGNSVLTEIVFNRPGLGKLIVGALAQRDYPMLQGLMVLYTALIVGTNILTDLAYGLIDPRVKVFSANWTSWVGLVVFALVVLLALLAPLIAPHDPLEQDILAILEGPSAAHWLGTDHFGRDILSRILYGARISLVIGLLSVALAMVLGTALGIAAGYLGRRVDQVISQATDILLAFPSLILGLMIVAMLGPTLMNLVFAIALTTVPQFIRIARAPTLALKNREYITACRALGYGGPRIMGRHILPNILPEVMVMGSLWLATAIRVEASLAFIGLGVKPPTPTWGGMIREGFENILDSPWLALFPSLAILILVFSLNMLGDGLRDARSEIGSSGPPAPHPGDAAAETVLQVRDLEVSFRIGGAWRAATRGVSFDLRRNETLALVGESGCGKSITCQSLMGLIREPVGRVSGSVRYLGRELVGLSESALEPLRGKEIAMIFQEPMTALNPVHRVGDQVAEMLLTHEDIAPEAAKERAVALFEQVHIPAARRRYRDYPH
;
A
#
# COMPACT_ATOMS: atom_id res chain seq x y z
N MET A 1 -6.32 25.73 10.55
CA MET A 1 -6.25 24.43 11.27
C MET A 1 -7.50 24.13 12.09
N GLY A 2 -7.90 24.96 13.07
CA GLY A 2 -9.06 24.68 13.94
C GLY A 2 -10.36 24.35 13.20
N ARG A 3 -10.74 25.12 12.17
CA ARG A 3 -11.92 24.84 11.33
C ARG A 3 -11.84 23.52 10.55
N TYR A 4 -10.64 23.11 10.13
CA TYR A 4 -10.42 21.83 9.43
C TYR A 4 -10.62 20.64 10.39
N VAL A 5 -10.06 20.75 11.60
CA VAL A 5 -10.22 19.75 12.67
C VAL A 5 -11.69 19.59 13.05
N VAL A 6 -12.40 20.70 13.30
CA VAL A 6 -13.83 20.67 13.66
C VAL A 6 -14.67 20.03 12.57
N ASN A 7 -14.46 20.38 11.30
CA ASN A 7 -15.18 19.76 10.20
C ASN A 7 -14.94 18.23 10.14
N LYS A 8 -13.69 17.77 10.31
CA LYS A 8 -13.36 16.34 10.31
C LYS A 8 -14.03 15.59 11.46
N LEU A 9 -14.04 16.15 12.67
CA LEU A 9 -14.73 15.55 13.82
C LEU A 9 -16.24 15.47 13.58
N LEU A 10 -16.85 16.51 13.01
CA LEU A 10 -18.27 16.49 12.66
C LEU A 10 -18.61 15.44 11.59
N PHE A 11 -17.72 15.20 10.61
CA PHE A 11 -17.89 14.13 9.62
C PHE A 11 -17.73 12.72 10.19
N ALA A 12 -17.03 12.55 11.32
CA ALA A 12 -16.85 11.25 11.95
C ALA A 12 -18.13 10.78 12.69
N ILE A 13 -18.97 11.71 13.19
CA ILE A 13 -20.15 11.38 13.99
C ILE A 13 -21.17 10.51 13.24
N PRO A 14 -21.61 10.85 12.00
CA PRO A 14 -22.55 10.01 11.26
C PRO A 14 -21.99 8.62 10.96
N THR A 15 -20.69 8.53 10.68
CA THR A 15 -20.01 7.26 10.42
C THR A 15 -19.96 6.40 11.68
N LEU A 16 -19.58 6.98 12.82
CA LEU A 16 -19.61 6.28 14.11
C LEU A 16 -21.01 5.80 14.44
N PHE A 17 -22.03 6.66 14.31
CA PHE A 17 -23.41 6.27 14.56
C PHE A 17 -23.83 5.08 13.69
N ALA A 18 -23.59 5.16 12.38
CA ALA A 18 -23.98 4.09 11.46
C ALA A 18 -23.22 2.79 11.70
N VAL A 19 -21.96 2.87 12.10
CA VAL A 19 -21.18 1.69 12.49
C VAL A 19 -21.71 1.08 13.79
N LEU A 20 -22.02 1.89 14.81
CA LEU A 20 -22.64 1.42 16.05
C LEU A 20 -24.00 0.77 15.78
N THR A 21 -24.81 1.34 14.87
CA THR A 21 -26.05 0.69 14.41
C THR A 21 -25.77 -0.66 13.77
N LEU A 22 -24.76 -0.74 12.89
CA LEU A 22 -24.42 -2.00 12.23
C LEU A 22 -23.95 -3.06 13.23
N VAL A 23 -23.08 -2.68 14.18
CA VAL A 23 -22.63 -3.56 15.28
C VAL A 23 -23.84 -4.08 16.06
N PHE A 24 -24.76 -3.19 16.44
CA PHE A 24 -25.96 -3.56 17.16
C PHE A 24 -26.81 -4.56 16.37
N VAL A 25 -27.09 -4.28 15.10
CA VAL A 25 -27.95 -5.12 14.26
C VAL A 25 -27.29 -6.48 14.01
N ILE A 26 -26.00 -6.50 13.70
CA ILE A 26 -25.26 -7.74 13.44
C ILE A 26 -25.34 -8.68 14.63
N THR A 27 -25.16 -8.19 15.86
CA THR A 27 -25.17 -9.04 17.06
C THR A 27 -26.55 -9.62 17.39
N ARG A 28 -27.65 -9.03 16.92
CA ARG A 28 -29.02 -9.56 17.11
C ARG A 28 -29.49 -10.46 15.96
N ILE A 29 -28.83 -10.41 14.80
CA ILE A 29 -29.11 -11.29 13.67
C ILE A 29 -28.38 -12.64 13.82
N ILE A 30 -27.37 -12.73 14.70
CA ILE A 30 -26.62 -13.97 14.93
C ILE A 30 -27.58 -15.07 15.40
N PRO A 31 -27.59 -16.25 14.76
CA PRO A 31 -28.50 -17.32 15.12
C PRO A 31 -28.23 -17.87 16.55
N GLY A 32 -29.31 -18.06 17.29
CA GLY A 32 -29.32 -18.61 18.65
C GLY A 32 -29.80 -17.59 19.67
N ASP A 33 -30.79 -17.97 20.50
CA ASP A 33 -31.26 -17.13 21.60
C ASP A 33 -30.14 -16.98 22.64
N PRO A 34 -29.66 -15.75 22.94
CA PRO A 34 -28.63 -15.54 23.94
C PRO A 34 -28.97 -16.15 25.30
N ALA A 35 -30.23 -16.12 25.73
CA ALA A 35 -30.64 -16.71 26.99
C ALA A 35 -30.56 -18.25 26.98
N GLN A 36 -31.00 -18.86 25.88
CA GLN A 36 -30.85 -20.31 25.66
C GLN A 36 -29.38 -20.73 25.60
N LEU A 37 -28.51 -19.93 24.98
CA LEU A 37 -27.07 -20.24 24.88
C LEU A 37 -26.37 -20.20 26.23
N ILE A 38 -26.77 -19.27 27.11
CA ILE A 38 -26.21 -19.14 28.46
C ILE A 38 -26.68 -20.29 29.37
N LEU A 39 -27.97 -20.64 29.30
CA LEU A 39 -28.57 -21.66 30.17
C LEU A 39 -28.41 -23.09 29.65
N GLY A 40 -28.03 -23.25 28.38
CA GLY A 40 -27.84 -24.53 27.70
C GLY A 40 -29.13 -25.11 27.13
N ASP A 41 -28.99 -26.16 26.30
CA ASP A 41 -30.11 -26.78 25.59
C ASP A 41 -31.13 -27.48 26.52
N GLN A 42 -30.79 -27.69 27.79
CA GLN A 42 -31.66 -28.28 28.82
C GLN A 42 -32.35 -27.26 29.72
N ALA A 43 -32.20 -25.96 29.44
CA ALA A 43 -32.79 -24.89 30.25
C ALA A 43 -34.33 -24.95 30.23
N SER A 44 -34.96 -24.75 31.40
CA SER A 44 -36.42 -24.61 31.46
C SER A 44 -36.86 -23.30 30.79
N ALA A 45 -38.04 -23.31 30.18
CA ALA A 45 -38.64 -22.12 29.57
C ALA A 45 -38.75 -20.95 30.56
N GLU A 46 -38.95 -21.24 31.85
CA GLU A 46 -39.00 -20.27 32.94
C GLU A 46 -37.62 -19.62 33.19
N ALA A 47 -36.54 -20.41 33.18
CA ALA A 47 -35.19 -19.90 33.35
C ALA A 47 -34.79 -19.01 32.16
N ILE A 48 -35.18 -19.40 30.94
CA ILE A 48 -34.95 -18.60 29.71
C ILE A 48 -35.70 -17.27 29.79
N ALA A 49 -36.99 -17.29 30.15
CA ALA A 49 -37.79 -16.08 30.30
C ALA A 49 -37.24 -15.13 31.37
N ALA A 50 -36.83 -15.67 32.53
CA ALA A 50 -36.21 -14.88 33.60
C ALA A 50 -34.88 -14.26 33.17
N LEU A 51 -34.11 -14.95 32.32
CA LEU A 51 -32.87 -14.42 31.78
C LEU A 51 -33.11 -13.41 30.65
N HIS A 52 -34.15 -13.57 29.83
CA HIS A 52 -34.58 -12.55 28.87
C HIS A 52 -34.91 -11.23 29.56
N GLU A 53 -35.67 -11.28 30.64
CA GLU A 53 -36.03 -10.09 31.43
C GLU A 53 -34.79 -9.42 32.04
N ARG A 54 -33.86 -10.21 32.58
CA ARG A 54 -32.59 -9.71 33.13
C ARG A 54 -31.68 -9.07 32.08
N LEU A 55 -31.65 -9.61 30.87
CA LEU A 55 -30.84 -9.10 29.76
C LEU A 55 -31.57 -8.00 28.95
N GLY A 56 -32.84 -7.69 29.27
CA GLY A 56 -33.67 -6.73 28.56
C GLY A 56 -34.00 -7.14 27.12
N LEU A 57 -33.93 -8.44 26.82
CA LEU A 57 -34.18 -9.00 25.48
C LEU A 57 -35.68 -9.04 25.14
N ASP A 58 -36.54 -8.94 26.15
CA ASP A 58 -38.00 -8.81 26.08
C ASP A 58 -38.46 -7.40 25.63
N ARG A 59 -37.59 -6.39 25.77
CA ARG A 59 -37.92 -5.01 25.41
C ARG A 59 -37.96 -4.81 23.90
N PRO A 60 -38.75 -3.83 23.40
CA PRO A 60 -38.73 -3.48 21.98
C PRO A 60 -37.32 -3.13 21.49
N ILE A 61 -36.97 -3.55 20.27
CA ILE A 61 -35.60 -3.46 19.72
C ILE A 61 -35.04 -2.02 19.71
N TYR A 62 -35.91 -1.01 19.55
CA TYR A 62 -35.49 0.39 19.59
C TYR A 62 -35.09 0.83 21.00
N VAL A 63 -35.73 0.31 22.06
CA VAL A 63 -35.35 0.58 23.45
C VAL A 63 -33.98 -0.03 23.72
N GLN A 64 -33.78 -1.30 23.34
CA GLN A 64 -32.48 -1.96 23.43
C GLN A 64 -31.38 -1.18 22.70
N TYR A 65 -31.70 -0.58 21.54
CA TYR A 65 -30.75 0.23 20.78
C TYR A 65 -30.35 1.52 21.50
N PHE A 66 -31.31 2.26 22.05
CA PHE A 66 -30.99 3.48 22.79
C PHE A 66 -30.30 3.20 24.13
N ASP A 67 -30.65 2.10 24.81
CA ASP A 67 -29.94 1.62 26.01
C ASP A 67 -28.48 1.29 25.67
N PHE A 68 -28.25 0.56 24.57
CA PHE A 68 -26.91 0.25 24.05
C PHE A 68 -26.08 1.51 23.74
N LEU A 69 -26.66 2.49 23.05
CA LEU A 69 -25.98 3.76 22.77
C LEU A 69 -25.67 4.52 24.06
N GLY A 70 -26.61 4.54 25.02
CA GLY A 70 -26.42 5.17 26.32
C GLY A 70 -25.28 4.55 27.12
N GLN A 71 -25.21 3.22 27.16
CA GLN A 71 -24.14 2.46 27.81
C GLN A 71 -22.77 2.77 27.19
N ILE A 72 -22.65 2.73 25.85
CA ILE A 72 -21.39 3.04 25.16
C ILE A 72 -20.92 4.47 25.46
N LEU A 73 -21.84 5.44 25.46
CA LEU A 73 -21.49 6.83 25.76
C LEU A 73 -20.99 7.03 27.20
N GLN A 74 -21.38 6.14 28.12
CA GLN A 74 -20.90 6.11 29.51
C GLN A 74 -19.63 5.27 29.68
N GLY A 75 -19.13 4.65 28.62
CA GLY A 75 -17.98 3.75 28.64
C GLY A 75 -18.30 2.33 29.11
N ASP A 76 -19.59 1.99 29.27
CA ASP A 76 -20.03 0.63 29.59
C ASP A 76 -20.18 -0.18 28.29
N LEU A 77 -19.38 -1.24 28.18
CA LEU A 77 -19.38 -2.17 27.04
C LEU A 77 -20.17 -3.45 27.34
N GLY A 78 -20.85 -3.51 28.48
CA GLY A 78 -21.58 -4.68 28.97
C GLY A 78 -20.69 -5.69 29.69
N GLN A 79 -21.28 -6.85 29.98
CA GLN A 79 -20.62 -7.95 30.68
C GLN A 79 -20.46 -9.15 29.76
N SER A 80 -19.29 -9.78 29.83
CA SER A 80 -18.95 -11.01 29.12
C SER A 80 -19.88 -12.14 29.56
N LEU A 81 -20.50 -12.82 28.58
CA LEU A 81 -21.35 -13.98 28.88
C LEU A 81 -20.54 -15.19 29.34
N ALA A 82 -19.31 -15.32 28.85
CA ALA A 82 -18.46 -16.45 29.17
C ALA A 82 -17.77 -16.31 30.55
N SER A 83 -17.33 -15.10 30.90
CA SER A 83 -16.55 -14.87 32.12
C SER A 83 -17.29 -14.13 33.24
N GLY A 84 -18.45 -13.52 32.94
CA GLY A 84 -19.19 -12.67 33.87
C GLY A 84 -18.50 -11.35 34.22
N LYS A 85 -17.33 -11.06 33.64
CA LYS A 85 -16.56 -9.84 33.91
C LYS A 85 -16.97 -8.68 33.00
N PRO A 86 -16.77 -7.42 33.44
CA PRO A 86 -16.95 -6.26 32.58
C PRO A 86 -16.09 -6.35 31.31
N VAL A 87 -16.70 -6.14 30.14
CA VAL A 87 -16.00 -6.20 28.84
C VAL A 87 -14.90 -5.14 28.75
N ALA A 88 -15.14 -3.95 29.31
CA ALA A 88 -14.16 -2.86 29.34
C ALA A 88 -12.88 -3.23 30.11
N GLU A 89 -13.00 -4.01 31.20
CA GLU A 89 -11.84 -4.47 31.99
C GLU A 89 -11.00 -5.49 31.20
N ALA A 90 -11.66 -6.47 30.57
CA ALA A 90 -10.99 -7.47 29.74
C ALA A 90 -10.26 -6.84 28.55
N ILE A 91 -10.89 -5.85 27.91
CA ILE A 91 -10.29 -5.05 26.83
C ILE A 91 -9.10 -4.23 27.34
N GLY A 92 -9.26 -3.52 28.47
CA GLY A 92 -8.21 -2.69 29.04
C GLY A 92 -6.94 -3.47 29.39
N ALA A 93 -7.08 -4.73 29.78
CA ALA A 93 -5.96 -5.62 30.08
C ALA A 93 -5.11 -5.98 28.84
N VAL A 94 -5.71 -6.03 27.63
CA VAL A 94 -5.03 -6.49 26.41
C VAL A 94 -4.77 -5.39 25.37
N LEU A 95 -5.50 -4.27 25.43
CA LEU A 95 -5.37 -3.15 24.48
C LEU A 95 -3.93 -2.59 24.40
N PRO A 96 -3.20 -2.36 25.51
CA PRO A 96 -1.83 -1.85 25.46
C PRO A 96 -0.91 -2.74 24.62
N TYR A 97 -1.08 -4.06 24.73
CA TYR A 97 -0.30 -5.03 23.97
C TYR A 97 -0.55 -4.89 22.46
N THR A 98 -1.81 -4.77 21.99
CA THR A 98 -2.09 -4.59 20.56
C THR A 98 -1.57 -3.24 20.04
N LEU A 99 -1.70 -2.16 20.82
CA LEU A 99 -1.20 -0.84 20.44
C LEU A 99 0.33 -0.81 20.33
N GLU A 100 1.03 -1.40 21.30
CA GLU A 100 2.49 -1.52 21.28
C GLU A 100 2.96 -2.27 20.03
N LEU A 101 2.40 -3.45 19.75
CA LEU A 101 2.73 -4.24 18.57
C LEU A 101 2.52 -3.44 17.28
N THR A 102 1.40 -2.73 17.19
CA THR A 102 1.06 -1.92 16.03
C THR A 102 2.07 -0.77 15.84
N LEU A 103 2.39 -0.03 16.91
CA LEU A 103 3.34 1.09 16.87
C LEU A 103 4.77 0.62 16.59
N ALA A 104 5.22 -0.46 17.23
CA ALA A 104 6.53 -1.05 17.01
C ALA A 104 6.68 -1.51 15.55
N SER A 105 5.65 -2.15 14.98
CA SER A 105 5.61 -2.57 13.57
C SER A 105 5.63 -1.38 12.62
N LEU A 106 4.94 -0.28 12.97
CA LEU A 106 4.92 0.96 12.21
C LEU A 106 6.28 1.64 12.16
N VAL A 107 6.97 1.71 13.30
CA VAL A 107 8.33 2.24 13.41
C VAL A 107 9.29 1.36 12.62
N PHE A 108 9.28 0.05 12.84
CA PHE A 108 10.13 -0.90 12.12
C PHE A 108 9.93 -0.78 10.59
N GLY A 109 8.67 -0.82 10.13
CA GLY A 109 8.32 -0.72 8.73
C GLY A 109 8.82 0.57 8.08
N SER A 110 8.72 1.70 8.79
CA SER A 110 9.17 3.01 8.30
C SER A 110 10.69 3.14 8.30
N VAL A 111 11.36 2.69 9.36
CA VAL A 111 12.82 2.73 9.52
C VAL A 111 13.52 1.88 8.47
N ILE A 112 12.93 0.76 8.07
CA ILE A 112 13.48 -0.10 7.00
C ILE A 112 13.01 0.38 5.62
N GLY A 113 11.72 0.66 5.46
CA GLY A 113 11.11 0.93 4.17
C GLY A 113 11.59 2.24 3.52
N ILE A 114 11.72 3.32 4.29
CA ILE A 114 12.12 4.62 3.74
C ILE A 114 13.55 4.57 3.19
N PRO A 115 14.57 4.10 3.95
CA PRO A 115 15.93 4.00 3.43
C PRO A 115 16.05 3.07 2.22
N LEU A 116 15.38 1.91 2.22
CA LEU A 116 15.40 1.00 1.07
C LEU A 116 14.75 1.64 -0.17
N GLY A 117 13.64 2.35 0.00
CA GLY A 117 12.98 3.06 -1.10
C GLY A 117 13.86 4.17 -1.69
N VAL A 118 14.53 4.95 -0.84
CA VAL A 118 15.52 5.96 -1.26
C VAL A 118 16.69 5.30 -1.99
N TRP A 119 17.23 4.21 -1.44
CA TRP A 119 18.34 3.48 -2.04
C TRP A 119 17.99 2.91 -3.41
N ALA A 120 16.80 2.34 -3.57
CA ALA A 120 16.30 1.85 -4.85
C ALA A 120 16.08 2.98 -5.88
N ALA A 121 15.52 4.13 -5.45
CA ALA A 121 15.29 5.26 -6.35
C ALA A 121 16.60 5.90 -6.84
N VAL A 122 17.59 6.07 -5.94
CA VAL A 122 18.90 6.63 -6.28
C VAL A 122 19.71 5.69 -7.18
N ASN A 123 19.44 4.39 -7.10
CA ASN A 123 20.06 3.35 -7.93
C ASN A 123 19.10 2.80 -9.00
N ARG A 124 18.20 3.63 -9.52
CA ARG A 124 17.20 3.26 -10.55
C ARG A 124 17.82 2.42 -11.66
N ASN A 125 17.14 1.35 -12.05
CA ASN A 125 17.52 0.42 -13.12
C ASN A 125 18.88 -0.30 -12.89
N ARG A 126 19.39 -0.33 -11.65
CA ARG A 126 20.55 -1.13 -11.26
C ARG A 126 20.13 -2.29 -10.37
N ILE A 127 21.05 -3.21 -10.08
CA ILE A 127 20.82 -4.39 -9.23
C ILE A 127 20.11 -4.04 -7.91
N PRO A 128 20.51 -3.00 -7.15
CA PRO A 128 19.78 -2.57 -5.95
C PRO A 128 18.29 -2.33 -6.16
N ASP A 129 17.92 -1.69 -7.28
CA ASP A 129 16.53 -1.39 -7.61
C ASP A 129 15.76 -2.67 -7.99
N TYR A 130 16.38 -3.61 -8.70
CA TYR A 130 15.75 -4.91 -8.98
C TYR A 130 15.55 -5.75 -7.71
N LEU A 131 16.58 -5.87 -6.87
CA LEU A 131 16.50 -6.63 -5.61
C LEU A 131 15.42 -6.06 -4.67
N THR A 132 15.36 -4.73 -4.54
CA THR A 132 14.38 -4.05 -3.68
C THR A 132 12.95 -4.24 -4.21
N ARG A 133 12.75 -4.29 -5.53
CA ARG A 133 11.43 -4.58 -6.13
C ARG A 133 11.02 -6.04 -5.91
N ILE A 134 11.91 -7.00 -6.14
CA ILE A 134 11.62 -8.42 -5.92
C ILE A 134 11.35 -8.67 -4.43
N GLY A 135 12.20 -8.16 -3.55
CA GLY A 135 12.06 -8.30 -2.10
C GLY A 135 10.77 -7.66 -1.57
N SER A 136 10.41 -6.46 -2.03
CA SER A 136 9.14 -5.85 -1.63
C SER A 136 7.93 -6.61 -2.19
N LEU A 137 8.01 -7.14 -3.41
CA LEU A 137 6.94 -7.96 -3.95
C LEU A 137 6.76 -9.29 -3.19
N LEU A 138 7.85 -9.95 -2.84
CA LEU A 138 7.83 -11.15 -2.00
C LEU A 138 7.21 -10.83 -0.63
N GLY A 139 7.68 -9.78 0.06
CA GLY A 139 7.14 -9.36 1.36
C GLY A 139 5.64 -9.06 1.32
N LEU A 140 5.13 -8.45 0.25
CA LEU A 140 3.70 -8.22 0.05
C LEU A 140 2.91 -9.48 -0.30
N SER A 141 3.58 -10.53 -0.77
CA SER A 141 2.95 -11.78 -1.20
C SER A 141 2.77 -12.77 -0.06
N PHE A 142 3.50 -12.61 1.06
CA PHE A 142 3.27 -13.41 2.25
C PHE A 142 1.91 -13.07 2.89
N PRO A 143 1.06 -14.06 3.17
CA PRO A 143 0.05 -13.93 4.22
C PRO A 143 0.75 -13.70 5.57
N ALA A 144 0.26 -12.77 6.38
CA ALA A 144 0.90 -12.40 7.65
C ALA A 144 1.05 -13.58 8.62
N PHE A 145 0.13 -14.54 8.61
CA PHE A 145 0.25 -15.73 9.45
C PHE A 145 1.31 -16.71 8.92
N VAL A 146 1.48 -16.82 7.61
CA VAL A 146 2.52 -17.68 7.01
C VAL A 146 3.91 -17.15 7.37
N SER A 147 4.13 -15.84 7.23
CA SER A 147 5.39 -15.23 7.66
C SER A 147 5.59 -15.39 9.17
N ALA A 148 4.54 -15.30 9.98
CA ALA A 148 4.63 -15.52 11.43
C ALA A 148 5.08 -16.96 11.74
N VAL A 149 4.46 -17.96 11.10
CA VAL A 149 4.79 -19.38 11.26
C VAL A 149 6.24 -19.65 10.87
N ILE A 150 6.71 -19.10 9.75
CA ILE A 150 8.11 -19.25 9.30
C ILE A 150 9.07 -18.55 10.26
N LEU A 151 8.75 -17.34 10.72
CA LEU A 151 9.59 -16.60 11.66
C LEU A 151 9.70 -17.35 12.99
N LEU A 152 8.59 -17.90 13.49
CA LEU A 152 8.57 -18.71 14.71
C LEU A 152 9.43 -19.98 14.51
N LEU A 153 9.25 -20.70 13.40
CA LEU A 153 10.02 -21.91 13.11
C LEU A 153 11.52 -21.64 13.03
N VAL A 154 11.93 -20.63 12.26
CA VAL A 154 13.36 -20.36 12.04
C VAL A 154 14.00 -19.75 13.28
N PHE A 155 13.41 -18.70 13.83
CA PHE A 155 14.09 -17.89 14.84
C PHE A 155 13.80 -18.31 16.28
N ALA A 156 12.65 -18.92 16.55
CA ALA A 156 12.30 -19.38 17.90
C ALA A 156 12.58 -20.88 18.09
N ILE A 157 12.27 -21.73 17.10
CA ILE A 157 12.45 -23.19 17.24
C ILE A 157 13.85 -23.63 16.80
N GLN A 158 14.30 -23.27 15.59
CA GLN A 158 15.56 -23.80 15.05
C GLN A 158 16.80 -23.08 15.59
N LEU A 159 16.75 -21.75 15.67
CA LEU A 159 17.89 -20.93 16.11
C LEU A 159 17.87 -20.58 17.60
N ASP A 160 16.75 -20.82 18.30
CA ASP A 160 16.57 -20.51 19.73
C ASP A 160 16.97 -19.07 20.11
N LEU A 161 16.69 -18.10 19.21
CA LEU A 161 17.06 -16.70 19.40
C LEU A 161 16.00 -15.91 20.17
N PHE A 162 14.75 -16.34 20.10
CA PHE A 162 13.58 -15.66 20.65
C PHE A 162 12.59 -16.65 21.25
N PRO A 163 11.76 -16.23 22.23
CA PRO A 163 10.81 -17.13 22.87
C PRO A 163 9.70 -17.57 21.92
N VAL A 164 9.25 -18.83 22.07
CA VAL A 164 8.12 -19.40 21.31
C VAL A 164 6.78 -18.86 21.82
N ILE A 165 6.68 -18.58 23.14
CA ILE A 165 5.48 -18.05 23.80
C ILE A 165 5.72 -16.57 24.16
N GLY A 166 4.82 -15.69 23.72
CA GLY A 166 4.88 -14.26 24.02
C GLY A 166 3.99 -13.82 25.17
N ASP A 167 4.15 -14.37 26.38
CA ASP A 167 3.36 -14.04 27.57
C ASP A 167 4.05 -13.07 28.54
N ALA A 168 5.23 -12.56 28.18
CA ALA A 168 6.01 -11.64 29.01
C ALA A 168 5.25 -10.32 29.30
N LYS A 169 5.15 -10.00 30.60
CA LYS A 169 4.45 -8.80 31.10
C LYS A 169 5.33 -7.56 31.00
N PHE A 170 4.70 -6.39 31.04
CA PHE A 170 5.39 -5.09 31.04
C PHE A 170 6.36 -4.89 32.21
N ASP A 171 6.19 -5.61 33.32
CA ASP A 171 7.05 -5.53 34.50
C ASP A 171 8.44 -6.17 34.27
N GLU A 172 8.61 -6.95 33.20
CA GLU A 172 9.85 -7.63 32.80
C GLU A 172 10.36 -7.10 31.45
N PRO A 173 10.94 -5.88 31.39
CA PRO A 173 11.16 -5.17 30.13
C PRO A 173 12.10 -5.90 29.15
N GLY A 174 13.07 -6.68 29.65
CA GLY A 174 13.99 -7.44 28.80
C GLY A 174 13.30 -8.56 28.02
N ASP A 175 12.54 -9.42 28.73
CA ASP A 175 11.83 -10.54 28.13
C ASP A 175 10.61 -10.08 27.34
N HIS A 176 9.98 -8.98 27.78
CA HIS A 176 8.95 -8.30 27.03
C HIS A 176 9.45 -7.78 25.66
N LEU A 177 10.59 -7.08 25.62
CA LEU A 177 11.16 -6.62 24.36
C LEU A 177 11.57 -7.79 23.46
N ARG A 178 12.13 -8.87 24.01
CA ARG A 178 12.49 -10.08 23.24
C ARG A 178 11.27 -10.76 22.63
N SER A 179 10.18 -10.90 23.38
CA SER A 179 8.92 -11.48 22.87
C SER A 179 8.20 -10.58 21.86
N LEU A 180 8.51 -9.28 21.83
CA LEU A 180 7.95 -8.32 20.87
C LEU A 180 8.63 -8.35 19.48
N VAL A 181 9.88 -8.81 19.38
CA VAL A 181 10.68 -8.71 18.14
C VAL A 181 10.05 -9.47 16.97
N LEU A 182 9.77 -10.77 17.11
CA LEU A 182 9.24 -11.56 16.00
C LEU A 182 7.84 -11.10 15.55
N PRO A 183 6.89 -10.80 16.45
CA PRO A 183 5.63 -10.16 16.09
C PRO A 183 5.81 -8.84 15.33
N THR A 184 6.73 -7.98 15.79
CA THR A 184 7.01 -6.68 15.16
C THR A 184 7.61 -6.84 13.78
N VAL A 185 8.56 -7.77 13.62
CA VAL A 185 9.18 -8.07 12.33
C VAL A 185 8.13 -8.66 11.38
N ASN A 186 7.24 -9.53 11.87
CA ASN A 186 6.20 -10.14 11.06
C ASN A 186 5.31 -9.09 10.38
N LEU A 187 4.69 -8.21 11.16
CA LEU A 187 3.83 -7.15 10.62
C LEU A 187 4.65 -6.05 9.92
N GLY A 188 5.83 -5.75 10.46
CA GLY A 188 6.72 -4.71 9.98
C GLY A 188 7.32 -4.99 8.61
N ILE A 189 7.59 -6.24 8.23
CA ILE A 189 8.08 -6.60 6.89
C ILE A 189 7.04 -6.27 5.81
N LEU A 190 5.76 -6.58 6.05
CA LEU A 190 4.68 -6.28 5.12
C LEU A 190 4.57 -4.76 4.90
N MET A 191 4.66 -3.98 5.97
CA MET A 191 4.65 -2.53 5.90
C MET A 191 5.92 -1.96 5.24
N ALA A 192 7.10 -2.50 5.59
CA ALA A 192 8.38 -2.09 5.00
C ALA A 192 8.37 -2.27 3.48
N ALA A 193 7.84 -3.38 2.99
CA ALA A 193 7.70 -3.65 1.57
C ALA A 193 6.83 -2.60 0.86
N TYR A 194 5.68 -2.24 1.46
CA TYR A 194 4.80 -1.22 0.90
C TYR A 194 5.43 0.18 0.93
N ILE A 195 6.00 0.59 2.07
CA ILE A 195 6.68 1.89 2.24
C ILE A 195 7.83 2.01 1.26
N THR A 196 8.65 0.96 1.11
CA THR A 196 9.75 0.92 0.14
C THR A 196 9.27 1.28 -1.26
N ARG A 197 8.15 0.69 -1.70
CA ARG A 197 7.57 0.92 -3.02
C ARG A 197 7.10 2.38 -3.17
N VAL A 198 6.38 2.91 -2.18
CA VAL A 198 5.85 4.28 -2.20
C VAL A 198 6.97 5.30 -2.13
N THR A 199 7.93 5.14 -1.20
CA THR A 199 9.10 6.02 -1.06
C THR A 199 9.92 6.02 -2.35
N ARG A 200 10.17 4.85 -2.94
CA ARG A 200 10.89 4.76 -4.22
C ARG A 200 10.15 5.54 -5.31
N SER A 201 8.85 5.32 -5.43
CA SER A 201 8.01 5.99 -6.43
C SER A 201 8.07 7.50 -6.29
N SER A 202 7.79 8.00 -5.08
CA SER A 202 7.78 9.42 -4.78
C SER A 202 9.15 10.06 -4.95
N MET A 203 10.23 9.36 -4.55
CA MET A 203 11.60 9.82 -4.80
C MET A 203 11.91 9.96 -6.29
N LEU A 204 11.47 9.04 -7.14
CA LEU A 204 11.71 9.11 -8.58
C LEU A 204 10.96 10.26 -9.26
N GLU A 205 9.74 10.54 -8.81
CA GLU A 205 8.94 11.69 -9.26
C GLU A 205 9.64 13.00 -8.86
N VAL A 206 9.94 13.16 -7.57
CA VAL A 206 10.60 14.35 -7.04
C VAL A 206 11.97 14.59 -7.67
N LEU A 207 12.78 13.55 -7.88
CA LEU A 207 14.09 13.69 -8.53
C LEU A 207 14.00 14.17 -10.00
N GLY A 208 12.81 14.11 -10.61
CA GLY A 208 12.51 14.62 -11.94
C GLY A 208 12.07 16.08 -12.00
N GLU A 209 11.76 16.69 -10.85
CA GLU A 209 11.22 18.06 -10.73
C GLU A 209 12.23 19.15 -11.06
N ASP A 210 11.73 20.31 -11.49
CA ASP A 210 12.57 21.43 -11.93
C ASP A 210 13.40 22.04 -10.80
N PHE A 211 12.88 22.11 -9.56
CA PHE A 211 13.67 22.60 -8.43
C PHE A 211 14.88 21.71 -8.10
N ILE A 212 14.82 20.40 -8.42
CA ILE A 212 15.99 19.51 -8.31
C ILE A 212 17.02 19.85 -9.39
N ARG A 213 16.57 20.15 -10.62
CA ARG A 213 17.47 20.63 -11.69
C ARG A 213 18.11 21.96 -11.30
N THR A 214 17.36 22.87 -10.69
CA THR A 214 17.89 24.13 -10.15
C THR A 214 18.94 23.90 -9.07
N ALA A 215 18.69 23.00 -8.12
CA ALA A 215 19.68 22.66 -7.08
C ALA A 215 20.98 22.09 -7.69
N ARG A 216 20.87 21.23 -8.72
CA ARG A 216 22.04 20.73 -9.46
C ARG A 216 22.77 21.85 -10.21
N ALA A 217 22.05 22.77 -10.84
CA ALA A 217 22.61 23.92 -11.56
C ALA A 217 23.29 24.93 -10.62
N LYS A 218 22.89 24.98 -9.34
CA LYS A 218 23.55 25.73 -8.27
C LYS A 218 24.83 25.05 -7.75
N GLY A 219 25.18 23.85 -8.21
CA GLY A 219 26.35 23.11 -7.70
C GLY A 219 26.16 22.47 -6.32
N VAL A 220 24.90 22.34 -5.84
CA VAL A 220 24.63 21.69 -4.55
C VAL A 220 25.03 20.22 -4.60
N ALA A 221 25.78 19.77 -3.58
CA ALA A 221 26.28 18.40 -3.51
C ALA A 221 25.14 17.36 -3.58
N ARG A 222 25.34 16.29 -4.36
CA ARG A 222 24.34 15.22 -4.59
C ARG A 222 23.70 14.67 -3.30
N ARG A 223 24.47 14.50 -2.23
CA ARG A 223 23.96 14.02 -0.93
C ARG A 223 22.96 14.99 -0.29
N ARG A 224 23.21 16.31 -0.41
CA ARG A 224 22.31 17.36 0.10
C ARG A 224 21.05 17.44 -0.76
N ILE A 225 21.18 17.33 -2.10
CA ILE A 225 20.01 17.23 -3.00
C ILE A 225 19.10 16.07 -2.58
N ILE A 226 19.66 14.87 -2.38
CA ILE A 226 18.87 13.69 -1.99
C ILE A 226 18.20 13.88 -0.61
N ARG A 227 18.96 14.25 0.43
CA ARG A 227 18.45 14.33 1.81
C ARG A 227 17.54 15.53 2.07
N ARG A 228 17.88 16.70 1.52
CA ARG A 228 17.22 17.98 1.85
C ARG A 228 16.18 18.38 0.81
N HIS A 229 16.43 18.17 -0.48
CA HIS A 229 15.48 18.60 -1.51
C HIS A 229 14.53 17.49 -1.92
N ALA A 230 15.07 16.30 -2.19
CA ALA A 230 14.25 15.20 -2.71
C ALA A 230 13.46 14.50 -1.60
N LEU A 231 14.13 14.01 -0.55
CA LEU A 231 13.49 13.21 0.49
C LEU A 231 12.39 13.98 1.25
N GLN A 232 12.60 15.26 1.54
CA GLN A 232 11.60 16.06 2.27
C GLN A 232 10.28 16.22 1.49
N ASN A 233 10.36 16.36 0.16
CA ASN A 233 9.17 16.36 -0.69
C ASN A 233 8.61 14.95 -0.88
N ALA A 234 9.48 13.94 -0.98
CA ALA A 234 9.06 12.55 -1.22
C ALA A 234 8.46 11.86 0.01
N VAL A 235 8.74 12.35 1.22
CA VAL A 235 8.17 11.83 2.48
C VAL A 235 6.69 12.20 2.61
N ILE A 236 6.20 13.21 1.90
CA ILE A 236 4.80 13.66 1.98
C ILE A 236 3.80 12.53 1.66
N PRO A 237 3.88 11.84 0.49
CA PRO A 237 3.04 10.68 0.23
C PRO A 237 3.32 9.50 1.17
N VAL A 238 4.56 9.36 1.64
CA VAL A 238 4.97 8.25 2.51
C VAL A 238 4.30 8.35 3.88
N VAL A 239 4.26 9.54 4.49
CA VAL A 239 3.59 9.76 5.79
C VAL A 239 2.09 9.45 5.68
N THR A 240 1.47 9.84 4.58
CA THR A 240 0.05 9.52 4.32
C THR A 240 -0.18 8.01 4.32
N VAL A 241 0.70 7.27 3.66
CA VAL A 241 0.65 5.81 3.60
C VAL A 241 0.92 5.17 4.96
N VAL A 242 1.88 5.69 5.73
CA VAL A 242 2.17 5.24 7.09
C VAL A 242 0.94 5.38 7.99
N GLY A 243 0.24 6.53 7.91
CA GLY A 243 -1.00 6.76 8.66
C GLY A 243 -2.13 5.78 8.29
N LEU A 244 -2.34 5.54 6.99
CA LEU A 244 -3.33 4.55 6.52
C LEU A 244 -3.00 3.13 7.01
N TYR A 245 -1.72 2.76 7.02
CA TYR A 245 -1.28 1.45 7.46
C TYR A 245 -1.44 1.23 8.96
N LEU A 246 -1.45 2.28 9.79
CA LEU A 246 -1.71 2.14 11.22
C LEU A 246 -3.06 1.43 11.47
N GLY A 247 -4.12 1.77 10.71
CA GLY A 247 -5.43 1.13 10.85
C GLY A 247 -5.46 -0.30 10.31
N ILE A 248 -4.72 -0.55 9.22
CA ILE A 248 -4.59 -1.89 8.62
C ILE A 248 -3.83 -2.83 9.56
N LEU A 249 -2.78 -2.33 10.23
CA LEU A 249 -1.95 -3.11 11.15
C LEU A 249 -2.76 -3.62 12.35
N ILE A 250 -3.69 -2.82 12.88
CA ILE A 250 -4.59 -3.24 13.97
C ILE A 250 -5.45 -4.44 13.54
N GLY A 251 -5.92 -4.47 12.30
CA GLY A 251 -6.65 -5.62 11.76
C GLY A 251 -5.78 -6.85 11.51
N ASN A 252 -4.56 -6.63 11.03
CA ASN A 252 -3.62 -7.70 10.72
C ASN A 252 -2.91 -8.26 11.96
N SER A 253 -2.92 -7.54 13.09
CA SER A 253 -2.31 -7.99 14.33
C SER A 253 -2.99 -9.24 14.87
N VAL A 254 -4.28 -9.46 14.56
CA VAL A 254 -5.06 -10.60 15.04
C VAL A 254 -4.35 -11.93 14.83
N LEU A 255 -3.91 -12.21 13.60
CA LEU A 255 -3.20 -13.46 13.28
C LEU A 255 -1.82 -13.50 13.93
N THR A 256 -1.15 -12.36 14.02
CA THR A 256 0.18 -12.28 14.64
C THR A 256 0.10 -12.59 16.14
N GLU A 257 -0.91 -12.04 16.83
CA GLU A 257 -1.18 -12.32 18.24
C GLU A 257 -1.51 -13.79 18.48
N ILE A 258 -2.27 -14.43 17.57
CA ILE A 258 -2.59 -15.86 17.66
C ILE A 258 -1.33 -16.71 17.50
N VAL A 259 -0.55 -16.48 16.43
CA VAL A 259 0.61 -17.33 16.10
C VAL A 259 1.70 -17.22 17.17
N PHE A 260 1.98 -16.01 17.67
CA PHE A 260 3.00 -15.81 18.72
C PHE A 260 2.43 -15.96 20.15
N ASN A 261 1.20 -16.46 20.27
CA ASN A 261 0.49 -16.65 21.54
C ASN A 261 0.47 -15.39 22.44
N ARG A 262 0.48 -14.20 21.83
CA ARG A 262 0.61 -12.92 22.51
C ARG A 262 -0.73 -12.42 23.03
N PRO A 263 -0.81 -11.82 24.24
CA PRO A 263 -1.99 -11.09 24.67
C PRO A 263 -2.35 -9.98 23.69
N GLY A 264 -3.64 -9.85 23.37
CA GLY A 264 -4.11 -8.82 22.45
C GLY A 264 -5.59 -8.95 22.10
N LEU A 265 -6.11 -7.91 21.46
CA LEU A 265 -7.52 -7.78 21.08
C LEU A 265 -7.94 -8.85 20.06
N GLY A 266 -7.02 -9.30 19.21
CA GLY A 266 -7.29 -10.32 18.21
C GLY A 266 -7.41 -11.72 18.80
N LYS A 267 -6.60 -12.06 19.80
CA LYS A 267 -6.80 -13.30 20.54
C LYS A 267 -8.13 -13.27 21.31
N LEU A 268 -8.48 -12.12 21.88
CA LEU A 268 -9.74 -11.93 22.61
C LEU A 268 -10.98 -12.03 21.69
N ILE A 269 -10.93 -11.46 20.48
CA ILE A 269 -12.07 -11.53 19.54
C ILE A 269 -12.31 -12.95 19.02
N VAL A 270 -11.25 -13.70 18.73
CA VAL A 270 -11.37 -15.10 18.31
C VAL A 270 -11.89 -15.98 19.45
N GLY A 271 -11.43 -15.74 20.68
CA GLY A 271 -11.96 -16.44 21.86
C GLY A 271 -13.45 -16.15 22.10
N ALA A 272 -13.85 -14.88 22.02
CA ALA A 272 -15.24 -14.47 22.14
C ALA A 272 -16.13 -15.10 21.05
N LEU A 273 -15.60 -15.23 19.83
CA LEU A 273 -16.30 -15.90 18.75
C LEU A 273 -16.48 -17.40 18.98
N ALA A 274 -15.42 -18.07 19.42
CA ALA A 274 -15.46 -19.50 19.71
C ALA A 274 -16.44 -19.82 20.85
N GLN A 275 -16.53 -18.92 21.85
CA GLN A 275 -17.43 -19.06 23.00
C GLN A 275 -18.82 -18.44 22.78
N ARG A 276 -19.08 -17.85 21.60
CA ARG A 276 -20.32 -17.11 21.29
C ARG A 276 -20.63 -16.00 22.32
N ASP A 277 -19.60 -15.35 22.85
CA ASP A 277 -19.72 -14.23 23.79
C ASP A 277 -20.05 -12.93 23.03
N TYR A 278 -21.34 -12.73 22.75
CA TYR A 278 -21.81 -11.61 21.93
C TYR A 278 -21.53 -10.22 22.54
N PRO A 279 -21.73 -9.98 23.85
CA PRO A 279 -21.33 -8.70 24.46
C PRO A 279 -19.83 -8.41 24.30
N MET A 280 -18.96 -9.41 24.48
CA MET A 280 -17.53 -9.24 24.25
C MET A 280 -17.22 -8.90 22.79
N LEU A 281 -17.81 -9.63 21.83
CA LEU A 281 -17.67 -9.33 20.40
C LEU A 281 -18.14 -7.91 20.07
N GLN A 282 -19.28 -7.51 20.62
CA GLN A 282 -19.86 -6.19 20.43
C GLN A 282 -18.92 -5.09 20.95
N GLY A 283 -18.42 -5.21 22.19
CA GLY A 283 -17.49 -4.26 22.78
C GLY A 283 -16.18 -4.16 21.98
N LEU A 284 -15.67 -5.30 21.51
CA LEU A 284 -14.48 -5.33 20.64
C LEU A 284 -14.73 -4.63 19.30
N MET A 285 -15.88 -4.85 18.65
CA MET A 285 -16.20 -4.14 17.39
C MET A 285 -16.29 -2.63 17.57
N VAL A 286 -16.90 -2.17 18.65
CA VAL A 286 -16.99 -0.75 19.00
C VAL A 286 -15.58 -0.18 19.16
N LEU A 287 -14.71 -0.88 19.88
CA LEU A 287 -13.32 -0.47 20.06
C LEU A 287 -12.54 -0.44 18.73
N TYR A 288 -12.57 -1.51 17.93
CA TYR A 288 -11.87 -1.55 16.64
C TYR A 288 -12.34 -0.43 15.70
N THR A 289 -13.65 -0.15 15.69
CA THR A 289 -14.20 0.99 14.96
C THR A 289 -13.62 2.30 15.48
N ALA A 290 -13.63 2.52 16.79
CA ALA A 290 -13.10 3.74 17.40
C ALA A 290 -11.61 3.93 17.08
N LEU A 291 -10.82 2.85 17.12
CA LEU A 291 -9.40 2.86 16.76
C LEU A 291 -9.18 3.20 15.28
N ILE A 292 -9.97 2.64 14.37
CA ILE A 292 -9.86 2.94 12.92
C ILE A 292 -10.30 4.37 12.62
N VAL A 293 -11.42 4.82 13.18
CA VAL A 293 -11.89 6.19 13.01
C VAL A 293 -10.87 7.18 13.57
N GLY A 294 -10.33 6.90 14.76
CA GLY A 294 -9.26 7.69 15.37
C GLY A 294 -8.01 7.74 14.49
N THR A 295 -7.59 6.60 13.95
CA THR A 295 -6.45 6.52 13.03
C THR A 295 -6.69 7.28 11.73
N ASN A 296 -7.88 7.20 11.16
CA ASN A 296 -8.25 7.95 9.96
C ASN A 296 -8.23 9.45 10.22
N ILE A 297 -8.74 9.91 11.37
CA ILE A 297 -8.66 11.31 11.78
C ILE A 297 -7.20 11.74 11.95
N LEU A 298 -6.38 10.95 12.65
CA LEU A 298 -4.94 11.23 12.81
C LEU A 298 -4.22 11.33 11.45
N THR A 299 -4.55 10.43 10.53
CA THR A 299 -4.00 10.43 9.16
C THR A 299 -4.45 11.66 8.38
N ASP A 300 -5.72 12.04 8.47
CA ASP A 300 -6.27 13.24 7.85
C ASP A 300 -5.70 14.53 8.43
N LEU A 301 -5.36 14.55 9.72
CA LEU A 301 -4.69 15.67 10.39
C LEU A 301 -3.22 15.75 9.98
N ALA A 302 -2.52 14.62 9.88
CA ALA A 302 -1.18 14.56 9.31
C ALA A 302 -1.19 15.04 7.85
N TYR A 303 -2.21 14.68 7.07
CA TYR A 303 -2.41 15.13 5.69
C TYR A 303 -2.62 16.66 5.61
N GLY A 304 -3.40 17.23 6.53
CA GLY A 304 -3.62 18.68 6.63
C GLY A 304 -2.39 19.49 7.02
N LEU A 305 -1.34 18.84 7.55
CA LEU A 305 -0.06 19.46 7.90
C LEU A 305 0.98 19.41 6.78
N ILE A 306 0.77 18.58 5.74
CA ILE A 306 1.85 18.11 4.86
C ILE A 306 1.59 18.38 3.35
N ASP A 307 0.40 18.88 2.93
CA ASP A 307 0.04 19.40 1.58
C ASP A 307 -0.60 18.38 0.58
N PRO A 308 -1.60 18.77 -0.28
CA PRO A 308 -2.43 17.86 -1.06
C PRO A 308 -2.17 17.90 -2.58
N ARG A 309 -1.82 16.76 -3.20
CA ARG A 309 -2.10 16.33 -4.61
C ARG A 309 -1.35 15.03 -4.92
N VAL A 310 -1.98 14.08 -5.65
CA VAL A 310 -1.34 12.83 -6.12
C VAL A 310 -1.83 12.43 -7.53
N LYS A 311 -0.91 12.00 -8.41
CA LYS A 311 -1.14 11.24 -9.67
C LYS A 311 0.00 10.22 -9.90
N VAL A 312 -0.19 9.22 -10.77
CA VAL A 312 0.52 7.90 -10.72
C VAL A 312 1.25 7.49 -12.04
N PHE A 313 2.52 7.10 -11.84
CA PHE A 313 3.55 6.16 -12.39
C PHE A 313 3.44 5.28 -13.68
N SER A 314 4.61 4.68 -14.02
CA SER A 314 5.10 4.08 -15.29
C SER A 314 5.81 2.69 -15.16
N ALA A 315 6.15 2.05 -16.30
CA ALA A 315 6.22 0.59 -16.56
C ALA A 315 7.54 -0.23 -16.36
N ASN A 316 7.44 -1.58 -16.19
CA ASN A 316 8.53 -2.59 -16.14
C ASN A 316 8.21 -4.00 -16.74
N TRP A 317 9.26 -4.81 -17.01
CA TRP A 317 9.23 -6.10 -17.77
C TRP A 317 8.88 -7.38 -16.99
N THR A 318 8.76 -7.33 -15.68
CA THR A 318 8.66 -8.49 -14.77
C THR A 318 7.34 -9.28 -14.89
N SER A 319 6.38 -8.74 -15.62
CA SER A 319 5.00 -9.19 -15.78
C SER A 319 4.82 -10.55 -16.44
N TRP A 320 5.71 -10.88 -17.38
CA TRP A 320 5.63 -12.13 -18.14
C TRP A 320 5.92 -13.37 -17.28
N VAL A 321 6.79 -13.23 -16.28
CA VAL A 321 7.11 -14.29 -15.33
C VAL A 321 5.87 -14.62 -14.47
N GLY A 322 5.17 -13.59 -13.98
CA GLY A 322 3.94 -13.75 -13.20
C GLY A 322 2.83 -14.49 -13.95
N LEU A 323 2.65 -14.19 -15.24
CA LEU A 323 1.65 -14.85 -16.09
C LEU A 323 1.93 -16.35 -16.25
N VAL A 324 3.17 -16.73 -16.53
CA VAL A 324 3.56 -18.14 -16.75
C VAL A 324 3.35 -18.95 -15.47
N VAL A 325 3.80 -18.42 -14.32
CA VAL A 325 3.66 -19.14 -13.04
C VAL A 325 2.18 -19.24 -12.62
N PHE A 326 1.39 -18.19 -12.80
CA PHE A 326 -0.05 -18.25 -12.54
C PHE A 326 -0.76 -19.28 -13.43
N ALA A 327 -0.46 -19.30 -14.74
CA ALA A 327 -1.02 -20.27 -15.68
C ALA A 327 -0.64 -21.72 -15.30
N LEU A 328 0.59 -21.94 -14.84
CA LEU A 328 1.05 -23.23 -14.36
C LEU A 328 0.26 -23.69 -13.11
N VAL A 329 0.06 -22.81 -12.12
CA VAL A 329 -0.72 -23.16 -10.91
C VAL A 329 -2.17 -23.48 -11.27
N VAL A 330 -2.80 -22.71 -12.17
CA VAL A 330 -4.15 -23.02 -12.66
C VAL A 330 -4.18 -24.35 -13.38
N LEU A 331 -3.19 -24.66 -14.22
CA LEU A 331 -3.10 -25.94 -14.92
C LEU A 331 -2.94 -27.11 -13.93
N LEU A 332 -2.06 -26.99 -12.93
CA LEU A 332 -1.88 -27.99 -11.87
C LEU A 332 -3.17 -28.21 -11.07
N ALA A 333 -3.87 -27.13 -10.73
CA ALA A 333 -5.16 -27.22 -10.06
C ALA A 333 -6.20 -27.92 -10.94
N LEU A 334 -6.33 -27.57 -12.23
CA LEU A 334 -7.28 -28.20 -13.14
C LEU A 334 -6.98 -29.68 -13.39
N LEU A 335 -5.70 -30.03 -13.54
CA LEU A 335 -5.23 -31.39 -13.77
C LEU A 335 -5.11 -32.23 -12.49
N ALA A 336 -5.37 -31.68 -11.30
CA ALA A 336 -5.24 -32.38 -10.02
C ALA A 336 -5.83 -33.81 -10.00
N PRO A 337 -7.02 -34.11 -10.56
CA PRO A 337 -7.56 -35.48 -10.60
C PRO A 337 -6.78 -36.47 -11.47
N LEU A 338 -5.90 -35.98 -12.34
CA LEU A 338 -5.06 -36.78 -13.23
C LEU A 338 -3.61 -36.90 -12.73
N ILE A 339 -3.14 -35.92 -11.95
CA ILE A 339 -1.72 -35.82 -11.53
C ILE A 339 -1.51 -36.06 -10.02
N ALA A 340 -2.57 -36.05 -9.21
CA ALA A 340 -2.44 -36.35 -7.79
C ALA A 340 -2.00 -37.82 -7.61
N PRO A 341 -0.90 -38.08 -6.87
CA PRO A 341 -0.41 -39.45 -6.67
C PRO A 341 -1.42 -40.36 -5.95
N HIS A 342 -2.20 -39.78 -5.02
CA HIS A 342 -3.13 -40.50 -4.15
C HIS A 342 -4.48 -39.76 -4.07
N ASP A 343 -5.52 -40.41 -3.55
CA ASP A 343 -6.77 -39.70 -3.24
C ASP A 343 -6.53 -38.74 -2.07
N PRO A 344 -6.83 -37.42 -2.20
CA PRO A 344 -6.61 -36.44 -1.13
C PRO A 344 -7.39 -36.69 0.17
N LEU A 345 -8.38 -37.57 0.15
CA LEU A 345 -9.20 -37.95 1.30
C LEU A 345 -8.86 -39.34 1.87
N GLU A 346 -8.04 -40.13 1.17
CA GLU A 346 -7.65 -41.46 1.62
C GLU A 346 -6.72 -41.38 2.84
N GLN A 347 -7.07 -42.10 3.89
CA GLN A 347 -6.37 -42.11 5.18
C GLN A 347 -5.55 -43.39 5.32
N ASP A 348 -4.27 -43.25 5.64
CA ASP A 348 -3.39 -44.37 5.98
C ASP A 348 -2.90 -44.26 7.42
N ILE A 349 -3.44 -45.10 8.29
CA ILE A 349 -3.13 -45.09 9.74
C ILE A 349 -1.65 -45.45 9.99
N LEU A 350 -1.01 -46.20 9.09
CA LEU A 350 0.40 -46.60 9.23
C LEU A 350 1.37 -45.49 8.81
N ALA A 351 0.91 -44.56 7.99
CA ALA A 351 1.69 -43.43 7.48
C ALA A 351 1.29 -42.11 8.15
N ILE A 352 0.88 -42.09 9.43
CA ILE A 352 0.53 -40.84 10.13
C ILE A 352 1.79 -40.00 10.38
N LEU A 353 1.77 -38.72 9.98
CA LEU A 353 2.86 -37.76 10.17
C LEU A 353 4.22 -38.25 9.63
N GLU A 354 4.19 -38.98 8.51
CA GLU A 354 5.40 -39.43 7.84
C GLU A 354 6.02 -38.24 7.08
N GLY A 355 7.33 -38.08 7.22
CA GLY A 355 8.07 -37.07 6.48
C GLY A 355 8.11 -37.36 4.97
N PRO A 356 8.65 -36.43 4.16
CA PRO A 356 8.83 -36.63 2.73
C PRO A 356 9.54 -37.95 2.40
N SER A 357 8.88 -38.81 1.63
CA SER A 357 9.36 -40.12 1.23
C SER A 357 9.05 -40.41 -0.25
N ALA A 358 9.58 -41.51 -0.79
CA ALA A 358 9.31 -41.89 -2.18
C ALA A 358 7.82 -42.25 -2.40
N ALA A 359 7.14 -42.74 -1.34
CA ALA A 359 5.71 -43.04 -1.35
C ALA A 359 4.86 -41.76 -1.20
N HIS A 360 5.32 -40.82 -0.36
CA HIS A 360 4.65 -39.55 -0.08
C HIS A 360 5.62 -38.39 -0.26
N TRP A 361 5.67 -37.80 -1.46
CA TRP A 361 6.74 -36.86 -1.86
C TRP A 361 6.86 -35.63 -0.97
N LEU A 362 5.74 -35.18 -0.40
CA LEU A 362 5.71 -34.06 0.54
C LEU A 362 5.37 -34.50 1.97
N GLY A 363 5.33 -35.80 2.22
CA GLY A 363 4.92 -36.42 3.49
C GLY A 363 3.39 -36.56 3.60
N THR A 364 2.96 -36.94 4.79
CA THR A 364 1.55 -37.20 5.14
C THR A 364 1.11 -36.39 6.36
N ASP A 365 -0.20 -36.18 6.48
CA ASP A 365 -0.80 -35.43 7.60
C ASP A 365 -1.15 -36.30 8.82
N HIS A 366 -1.80 -35.69 9.81
CA HIS A 366 -2.14 -36.36 11.08
C HIS A 366 -3.18 -37.49 10.91
N PHE A 367 -3.79 -37.63 9.72
CA PHE A 367 -4.65 -38.75 9.35
C PHE A 367 -3.99 -39.68 8.32
N GLY A 368 -2.70 -39.49 8.03
CA GLY A 368 -1.95 -40.23 7.02
C GLY A 368 -2.32 -39.91 5.59
N ARG A 369 -2.95 -38.76 5.34
CA ARG A 369 -3.34 -38.36 3.98
C ARG A 369 -2.16 -37.70 3.27
N ASP A 370 -2.00 -37.96 1.97
CA ASP A 370 -0.89 -37.43 1.17
C ASP A 370 -0.94 -35.90 1.00
N ILE A 371 0.12 -35.20 1.42
CA ILE A 371 0.16 -33.72 1.42
C ILE A 371 0.18 -33.15 0.00
N LEU A 372 0.88 -33.78 -0.95
CA LEU A 372 0.97 -33.29 -2.32
C LEU A 372 -0.40 -33.31 -3.01
N SER A 373 -1.10 -34.42 -2.89
CA SER A 373 -2.46 -34.61 -3.41
C SER A 373 -3.42 -33.58 -2.79
N ARG A 374 -3.32 -33.36 -1.47
CA ARG A 374 -4.10 -32.34 -0.76
C ARG A 374 -3.76 -30.91 -1.19
N ILE A 375 -2.50 -30.58 -1.46
CA ILE A 375 -2.11 -29.25 -1.99
C ILE A 375 -2.72 -29.00 -3.37
N LEU A 376 -2.71 -30.00 -4.26
CA LEU A 376 -3.25 -29.89 -5.61
C LEU A 376 -4.77 -29.70 -5.62
N TYR A 377 -5.49 -30.49 -4.81
CA TYR A 377 -6.93 -30.34 -4.65
C TYR A 377 -7.31 -29.06 -3.88
N GLY A 378 -6.53 -28.70 -2.85
CA GLY A 378 -6.69 -27.46 -2.11
C GLY A 378 -6.55 -26.22 -3.00
N ALA A 379 -5.66 -26.27 -3.99
CA ALA A 379 -5.49 -25.20 -4.98
C ALA A 379 -6.81 -24.91 -5.73
N ARG A 380 -7.58 -25.95 -6.08
CA ARG A 380 -8.87 -25.80 -6.73
C ARG A 380 -9.86 -25.05 -5.85
N ILE A 381 -9.99 -25.46 -4.60
CA ILE A 381 -10.96 -24.87 -3.66
C ILE A 381 -10.61 -23.42 -3.37
N SER A 382 -9.34 -23.13 -3.03
CA SER A 382 -8.90 -21.76 -2.74
C SER A 382 -9.00 -20.84 -3.96
N LEU A 383 -8.70 -21.33 -5.18
CA LEU A 383 -8.89 -20.56 -6.42
C LEU A 383 -10.36 -20.27 -6.71
N VAL A 384 -11.26 -21.25 -6.53
CA VAL A 384 -12.70 -21.06 -6.74
C VAL A 384 -13.24 -20.01 -5.77
N ILE A 385 -12.91 -20.11 -4.48
CA ILE A 385 -13.34 -19.12 -3.48
C ILE A 385 -12.82 -17.72 -3.87
N GLY A 386 -11.52 -17.59 -4.17
CA GLY A 386 -10.92 -16.32 -4.58
C GLY A 386 -11.57 -15.71 -5.83
N LEU A 387 -11.72 -16.51 -6.89
CA LEU A 387 -12.29 -16.05 -8.16
C LEU A 387 -13.75 -15.65 -8.04
N LEU A 388 -14.59 -16.46 -7.38
CA LEU A 388 -16.00 -16.15 -7.20
C LEU A 388 -16.20 -14.91 -6.33
N SER A 389 -15.42 -14.78 -5.25
CA SER A 389 -15.50 -13.62 -4.36
C SER A 389 -15.15 -12.32 -5.09
N VAL A 390 -14.06 -12.33 -5.85
CA VAL A 390 -13.63 -11.16 -6.62
C VAL A 390 -14.56 -10.86 -7.77
N ALA A 391 -15.04 -11.88 -8.51
CA ALA A 391 -16.00 -11.66 -9.59
C ALA A 391 -17.29 -11.01 -9.06
N LEU A 392 -17.83 -11.52 -7.95
CA LEU A 392 -19.02 -10.97 -7.30
C LEU A 392 -18.78 -9.51 -6.84
N ALA A 393 -17.68 -9.27 -6.13
CA ALA A 393 -17.32 -7.94 -5.66
C ALA A 393 -17.06 -6.95 -6.79
N MET A 394 -16.43 -7.40 -7.87
CA MET A 394 -16.12 -6.61 -9.06
C MET A 394 -17.39 -6.19 -9.78
N VAL A 395 -18.35 -7.11 -9.96
CA VAL A 395 -19.64 -6.81 -10.60
C VAL A 395 -20.44 -5.81 -9.75
N LEU A 396 -20.65 -6.12 -8.47
CA LEU A 396 -21.46 -5.29 -7.58
C LEU A 396 -20.81 -3.93 -7.33
N GLY A 397 -19.52 -3.92 -6.98
CA GLY A 397 -18.80 -2.70 -6.68
C GLY A 397 -18.61 -1.79 -7.89
N THR A 398 -18.34 -2.34 -9.07
CA THR A 398 -18.25 -1.53 -10.30
C THR A 398 -19.60 -0.93 -10.67
N ALA A 399 -20.68 -1.69 -10.56
CA ALA A 399 -22.03 -1.18 -10.82
C ALA A 399 -22.39 -0.02 -9.87
N LEU A 400 -22.14 -0.20 -8.56
CA LEU A 400 -22.37 0.83 -7.55
C LEU A 400 -21.44 2.04 -7.74
N GLY A 401 -20.16 1.83 -8.09
CA GLY A 401 -19.21 2.92 -8.36
C GLY A 401 -19.57 3.74 -9.60
N ILE A 402 -20.02 3.09 -10.68
CA ILE A 402 -20.56 3.78 -11.86
C ILE A 402 -21.82 4.57 -11.48
N ALA A 403 -22.74 3.96 -10.73
CA ALA A 403 -23.97 4.64 -10.29
C ALA A 403 -23.65 5.88 -9.43
N ALA A 404 -22.73 5.76 -8.47
CA ALA A 404 -22.27 6.86 -7.63
C ALA A 404 -21.66 8.00 -8.47
N GLY A 405 -20.71 7.68 -9.37
CA GLY A 405 -20.04 8.66 -10.21
C GLY A 405 -20.97 9.30 -11.27
N TYR A 406 -21.88 8.52 -11.85
CA TYR A 406 -22.75 8.99 -12.94
C TYR A 406 -23.97 9.76 -12.44
N LEU A 407 -24.73 9.21 -11.48
CA LEU A 407 -25.95 9.83 -10.97
C LEU A 407 -25.63 11.02 -10.05
N GLY A 408 -24.56 10.92 -9.25
CA GLY A 408 -24.13 11.96 -8.34
C GLY A 408 -25.15 12.29 -7.23
N ARG A 409 -24.89 13.37 -6.49
CA ARG A 409 -25.81 13.93 -5.47
C ARG A 409 -26.11 12.90 -4.36
N ARG A 410 -27.39 12.57 -4.12
CA ARG A 410 -27.84 11.69 -3.04
C ARG A 410 -27.37 10.23 -3.22
N VAL A 411 -27.34 9.73 -4.46
CA VAL A 411 -26.90 8.35 -4.73
C VAL A 411 -25.43 8.18 -4.35
N ASP A 412 -24.61 9.14 -4.75
CA ASP A 412 -23.19 9.17 -4.41
C ASP A 412 -22.96 9.24 -2.90
N GLN A 413 -23.72 10.09 -2.20
CA GLN A 413 -23.65 10.22 -0.74
C GLN A 413 -24.00 8.91 -0.01
N VAL A 414 -25.11 8.26 -0.39
CA VAL A 414 -25.54 7.01 0.24
C VAL A 414 -24.54 5.89 -0.01
N ILE A 415 -24.08 5.73 -1.27
CA ILE A 415 -23.09 4.70 -1.61
C ILE A 415 -21.76 4.96 -0.91
N SER A 416 -21.31 6.21 -0.86
CA SER A 416 -20.08 6.58 -0.15
C SER A 416 -20.21 6.32 1.35
N GLN A 417 -21.33 6.68 1.97
CA GLN A 417 -21.57 6.41 3.39
C GLN A 417 -21.57 4.89 3.70
N ALA A 418 -22.26 4.09 2.88
CA ALA A 418 -22.26 2.62 3.02
C ALA A 418 -20.85 2.03 2.86
N THR A 419 -20.08 2.56 1.89
CA THR A 419 -18.68 2.19 1.66
C THR A 419 -17.82 2.53 2.87
N ASP A 420 -17.98 3.72 3.45
CA ASP A 420 -17.19 4.18 4.59
C ASP A 420 -17.53 3.40 5.87
N ILE A 421 -18.79 2.98 6.06
CA ILE A 421 -19.20 2.07 7.13
C ILE A 421 -18.50 0.72 7.01
N LEU A 422 -18.51 0.10 5.82
CA LEU A 422 -17.87 -1.20 5.61
C LEU A 422 -16.34 -1.14 5.80
N LEU A 423 -15.72 -0.03 5.39
CA LEU A 423 -14.28 0.19 5.56
C LEU A 423 -13.86 0.61 6.97
N ALA A 424 -14.81 0.93 7.85
CA ALA A 424 -14.54 1.21 9.25
C ALA A 424 -14.22 -0.05 10.05
N PHE A 425 -14.54 -1.24 9.52
CA PHE A 425 -14.19 -2.52 10.13
C PHE A 425 -12.91 -3.09 9.51
N PRO A 426 -12.04 -3.75 10.30
CA PRO A 426 -11.00 -4.59 9.74
C PRO A 426 -11.63 -5.70 8.88
N SER A 427 -11.14 -5.85 7.64
CA SER A 427 -11.72 -6.83 6.69
C SER A 427 -11.70 -8.25 7.22
N LEU A 428 -10.63 -8.64 7.92
CA LEU A 428 -10.51 -9.96 8.54
C LEU A 428 -11.58 -10.16 9.62
N ILE A 429 -11.79 -9.17 10.49
CA ILE A 429 -12.77 -9.25 11.58
C ILE A 429 -14.19 -9.28 11.03
N LEU A 430 -14.51 -8.41 10.08
CA LEU A 430 -15.82 -8.41 9.44
C LEU A 430 -16.08 -9.75 8.72
N GLY A 431 -15.09 -10.27 8.00
CA GLY A 431 -15.18 -11.59 7.37
C GLY A 431 -15.38 -12.72 8.38
N LEU A 432 -14.60 -12.71 9.47
CA LEU A 432 -14.68 -13.67 10.56
C LEU A 432 -16.09 -13.71 11.16
N MET A 433 -16.68 -12.55 11.41
CA MET A 433 -18.02 -12.43 11.94
C MET A 433 -19.09 -12.96 10.99
N ILE A 434 -19.03 -12.57 9.71
CA ILE A 434 -20.00 -13.03 8.70
C ILE A 434 -19.96 -14.56 8.61
N VAL A 435 -18.78 -15.16 8.58
CA VAL A 435 -18.65 -16.61 8.48
C VAL A 435 -19.09 -17.31 9.76
N ALA A 436 -18.81 -16.74 10.93
CA ALA A 436 -19.31 -17.30 12.19
C ALA A 436 -20.83 -17.25 12.29
N MET A 437 -21.46 -16.21 11.74
CA MET A 437 -22.92 -16.07 11.70
C MET A 437 -23.57 -17.00 10.69
N LEU A 438 -23.05 -17.06 9.46
CA LEU A 438 -23.65 -17.82 8.37
C LEU A 438 -23.26 -19.31 8.42
N GLY A 439 -22.17 -19.63 9.13
CA GLY A 439 -21.56 -20.95 9.21
C GLY A 439 -20.41 -21.15 8.19
N PRO A 440 -19.50 -22.10 8.48
CA PRO A 440 -18.29 -22.35 7.68
C PRO A 440 -18.60 -23.17 6.41
N THR A 441 -19.17 -22.51 5.39
CA THR A 441 -19.42 -23.10 4.07
C THR A 441 -18.68 -22.32 2.98
N LEU A 442 -18.40 -22.99 1.86
CA LEU A 442 -17.74 -22.36 0.70
C LEU A 442 -18.48 -21.10 0.25
N MET A 443 -19.81 -21.16 0.12
CA MET A 443 -20.60 -19.99 -0.33
C MET A 443 -20.59 -18.85 0.68
N ASN A 444 -20.63 -19.15 1.98
CA ASN A 444 -20.56 -18.11 3.01
C ASN A 444 -19.20 -17.42 3.03
N LEU A 445 -18.11 -18.16 2.80
CA LEU A 445 -16.78 -17.58 2.60
C LEU A 445 -16.75 -16.67 1.38
N VAL A 446 -17.34 -17.10 0.26
CA VAL A 446 -17.44 -16.27 -0.96
C VAL A 446 -18.19 -14.96 -0.68
N PHE A 447 -19.33 -15.02 0.01
CA PHE A 447 -20.11 -13.83 0.36
C PHE A 447 -19.38 -12.91 1.34
N ALA A 448 -18.72 -13.48 2.37
CA ALA A 448 -17.96 -12.71 3.34
C ALA A 448 -16.79 -11.95 2.70
N ILE A 449 -16.01 -12.63 1.84
CA ILE A 449 -14.87 -12.04 1.13
C ILE A 449 -15.36 -11.03 0.08
N ALA A 450 -16.44 -11.34 -0.64
CA ALA A 450 -17.00 -10.41 -1.62
C ALA A 450 -17.48 -9.11 -0.95
N LEU A 451 -18.25 -9.21 0.14
CA LEU A 451 -18.79 -8.05 0.84
C LEU A 451 -17.70 -7.12 1.36
N THR A 452 -16.61 -7.68 1.91
CA THR A 452 -15.45 -6.91 2.38
C THR A 452 -14.63 -6.28 1.24
N THR A 453 -14.77 -6.79 0.01
CA THR A 453 -14.02 -6.32 -1.17
C THR A 453 -14.81 -5.33 -2.04
N VAL A 454 -16.16 -5.37 -2.02
CA VAL A 454 -17.04 -4.45 -2.78
C VAL A 454 -16.64 -2.96 -2.66
N PRO A 455 -16.35 -2.42 -1.47
CA PRO A 455 -15.96 -1.01 -1.30
C PRO A 455 -14.78 -0.57 -2.18
N GLN A 456 -13.87 -1.49 -2.46
CA GLN A 456 -12.65 -1.22 -3.23
C GLN A 456 -12.99 -1.00 -4.70
N PHE A 457 -13.84 -1.85 -5.27
CA PHE A 457 -14.33 -1.71 -6.65
C PHE A 457 -15.25 -0.50 -6.81
N ILE A 458 -16.03 -0.12 -5.79
CA ILE A 458 -16.81 1.13 -5.79
C ILE A 458 -15.88 2.33 -6.01
N ARG A 459 -14.82 2.45 -5.20
CA ARG A 459 -13.87 3.57 -5.27
C ARG A 459 -13.14 3.60 -6.61
N ILE A 460 -12.72 2.45 -7.13
CA ILE A 460 -12.01 2.32 -8.40
C ILE A 460 -12.89 2.70 -9.59
N ALA A 461 -14.16 2.29 -9.62
CA ALA A 461 -15.06 2.62 -10.72
C ALA A 461 -15.57 4.07 -10.66
N ARG A 462 -15.73 4.63 -9.45
CA ARG A 462 -16.31 5.97 -9.23
C ARG A 462 -15.46 7.09 -9.82
N ALA A 463 -14.15 7.12 -9.54
CA ALA A 463 -13.29 8.24 -9.95
C ALA A 463 -13.14 8.37 -11.48
N PRO A 464 -12.84 7.30 -12.25
CA PRO A 464 -12.85 7.34 -13.71
C PRO A 464 -14.24 7.66 -14.28
N THR A 465 -15.31 7.14 -13.68
CA THR A 465 -16.68 7.46 -14.10
C THR A 465 -16.97 8.96 -14.00
N LEU A 466 -16.57 9.61 -12.92
CA LEU A 466 -16.75 11.06 -12.74
C LEU A 466 -16.00 11.86 -13.83
N ALA A 467 -14.79 11.42 -14.20
CA ALA A 467 -14.02 12.03 -15.27
C ALA A 467 -14.67 11.81 -16.66
N LEU A 468 -15.16 10.59 -16.94
CA LEU A 468 -15.80 10.25 -18.21
C LEU A 468 -17.16 10.92 -18.39
N LYS A 469 -17.93 11.10 -17.30
CA LYS A 469 -19.26 11.74 -17.33
C LYS A 469 -19.25 13.14 -17.96
N ASN A 470 -18.12 13.83 -17.90
CA ASN A 470 -17.92 15.19 -18.41
C ASN A 470 -17.21 15.24 -19.77
N ARG A 471 -17.01 14.10 -20.45
CA ARG A 471 -16.44 14.05 -21.80
C ARG A 471 -17.47 14.41 -22.87
N GLU A 472 -17.00 15.04 -23.95
CA GLU A 472 -17.83 15.52 -25.06
C GLU A 472 -18.70 14.43 -25.70
N TYR A 473 -18.17 13.21 -25.87
CA TYR A 473 -18.94 12.10 -26.45
C TYR A 473 -20.12 11.65 -25.56
N ILE A 474 -20.01 11.80 -24.23
CA ILE A 474 -21.12 11.52 -23.31
C ILE A 474 -22.16 12.63 -23.40
N THR A 475 -21.74 13.89 -23.54
CA THR A 475 -22.64 15.02 -23.78
C THR A 475 -23.41 14.83 -25.10
N ALA A 476 -22.75 14.38 -26.16
CA ALA A 476 -23.39 14.02 -27.43
C ALA A 476 -24.42 12.89 -27.24
N CYS A 477 -24.11 11.83 -26.48
CA CYS A 477 -25.07 10.77 -26.17
C CYS A 477 -26.34 11.30 -25.47
N ARG A 478 -26.20 12.26 -24.55
CA ARG A 478 -27.34 12.91 -23.89
C ARG A 478 -28.16 13.75 -24.86
N ALA A 479 -27.50 14.50 -25.75
CA ALA A 479 -28.17 15.29 -26.79
C ALA A 479 -28.97 14.41 -27.77
N LEU A 480 -28.49 13.19 -28.04
CA LEU A 480 -29.18 12.16 -28.84
C LEU A 480 -30.30 11.42 -28.07
N GLY A 481 -30.61 11.81 -26.83
CA GLY A 481 -31.69 11.23 -26.03
C GLY A 481 -31.38 9.87 -25.41
N TYR A 482 -30.10 9.48 -25.28
CA TYR A 482 -29.76 8.19 -24.65
C TYR A 482 -30.05 8.21 -23.15
N GLY A 483 -30.80 7.20 -22.67
CA GLY A 483 -31.12 7.04 -21.25
C GLY A 483 -29.89 6.74 -20.37
N GLY A 484 -29.94 7.13 -19.10
CA GLY A 484 -28.86 6.94 -18.12
C GLY A 484 -28.29 5.51 -18.06
N PRO A 485 -29.13 4.45 -17.95
CA PRO A 485 -28.65 3.07 -17.95
C PRO A 485 -27.90 2.67 -19.23
N ARG A 486 -28.34 3.16 -20.40
CA ARG A 486 -27.66 2.94 -21.67
C ARG A 486 -26.30 3.63 -21.70
N ILE A 487 -26.21 4.86 -21.21
CA ILE A 487 -24.94 5.61 -21.11
C ILE A 487 -23.96 4.87 -20.18
N MET A 488 -24.43 4.48 -18.99
CA MET A 488 -23.61 3.74 -18.02
C MET A 488 -23.10 2.41 -18.59
N GLY A 489 -23.99 1.59 -19.17
CA GLY A 489 -23.65 0.24 -19.63
C GLY A 489 -22.90 0.19 -20.97
N ARG A 490 -23.25 1.02 -21.95
CA ARG A 490 -22.64 0.97 -23.30
C ARG A 490 -21.50 1.95 -23.53
N HIS A 491 -21.39 3.01 -22.72
CA HIS A 491 -20.42 4.07 -22.98
C HIS A 491 -19.43 4.30 -21.83
N ILE A 492 -19.85 4.12 -20.56
CA ILE A 492 -18.95 4.29 -19.41
C ILE A 492 -18.26 2.96 -19.07
N LEU A 493 -19.03 1.89 -18.87
CA LEU A 493 -18.48 0.59 -18.46
C LEU A 493 -17.35 0.10 -19.37
N PRO A 494 -17.47 0.09 -20.72
CA PRO A 494 -16.39 -0.38 -21.59
C PRO A 494 -15.10 0.44 -21.48
N ASN A 495 -15.20 1.72 -21.11
CA ASN A 495 -14.04 2.61 -20.97
C ASN A 495 -13.30 2.42 -19.64
N ILE A 496 -14.00 2.01 -18.58
CA ILE A 496 -13.39 1.76 -17.27
C ILE A 496 -13.05 0.28 -17.04
N LEU A 497 -13.67 -0.63 -17.80
CA LEU A 497 -13.52 -2.08 -17.65
C LEU A 497 -12.05 -2.53 -17.61
N PRO A 498 -11.13 -2.02 -18.44
CA PRO A 498 -9.73 -2.41 -18.35
C PRO A 498 -9.09 -2.07 -16.99
N GLU A 499 -9.40 -0.93 -16.39
CA GLU A 499 -8.87 -0.52 -15.08
C GLU A 499 -9.44 -1.40 -13.96
N VAL A 500 -10.74 -1.71 -14.04
CA VAL A 500 -11.43 -2.63 -13.13
C VAL A 500 -10.84 -4.05 -13.20
N MET A 501 -10.60 -4.57 -14.40
CA MET A 501 -10.02 -5.91 -14.60
C MET A 501 -8.58 -6.00 -14.09
N VAL A 502 -7.76 -4.96 -14.32
CA VAL A 502 -6.41 -4.87 -13.76
C VAL A 502 -6.46 -4.96 -12.24
N MET A 503 -7.33 -4.17 -11.58
CA MET A 503 -7.43 -4.27 -10.13
C MET A 503 -8.06 -5.60 -9.67
N GLY A 504 -8.95 -6.20 -10.45
CA GLY A 504 -9.49 -7.54 -10.20
C GLY A 504 -8.39 -8.58 -9.97
N SER A 505 -7.34 -8.56 -10.80
CA SER A 505 -6.20 -9.48 -10.65
C SER A 505 -5.44 -9.28 -9.33
N LEU A 506 -5.25 -8.03 -8.88
CA LEU A 506 -4.60 -7.70 -7.61
C LEU A 506 -5.48 -8.05 -6.40
N TRP A 507 -6.80 -7.86 -6.52
CA TRP A 507 -7.74 -8.25 -5.47
C TRP A 507 -7.90 -9.76 -5.35
N LEU A 508 -7.66 -10.53 -6.41
CA LEU A 508 -7.64 -12.00 -6.34
C LEU A 508 -6.56 -12.51 -5.40
N ALA A 509 -5.34 -11.97 -5.48
CA ALA A 509 -4.27 -12.26 -4.54
C ALA A 509 -4.66 -11.93 -3.09
N THR A 510 -5.37 -10.82 -2.87
CA THR A 510 -5.87 -10.44 -1.54
C THR A 510 -7.00 -11.35 -1.06
N ALA A 511 -7.94 -11.73 -1.92
CA ALA A 511 -9.04 -12.62 -1.59
C ALA A 511 -8.54 -14.00 -1.15
N ILE A 512 -7.53 -14.56 -1.84
CA ILE A 512 -6.88 -15.82 -1.46
C ILE A 512 -6.21 -15.71 -0.09
N ARG A 513 -5.54 -14.59 0.21
CA ARG A 513 -4.95 -14.36 1.54
C ARG A 513 -6.00 -14.26 2.64
N VAL A 514 -7.13 -13.61 2.38
CA VAL A 514 -8.24 -13.50 3.34
C VAL A 514 -8.89 -14.86 3.56
N GLU A 515 -9.17 -15.63 2.50
CA GLU A 515 -9.67 -17.00 2.58
C GLU A 515 -8.75 -17.87 3.46
N ALA A 516 -7.45 -17.89 3.15
CA ALA A 516 -6.48 -18.65 3.91
C ALA A 516 -6.38 -18.20 5.38
N SER A 517 -6.55 -16.90 5.65
CA SER A 517 -6.56 -16.35 7.01
C SER A 517 -7.79 -16.79 7.81
N LEU A 518 -8.98 -16.79 7.19
CA LEU A 518 -10.21 -17.27 7.82
C LEU A 518 -10.15 -18.77 8.06
N ALA A 519 -9.63 -19.53 7.09
CA ALA A 519 -9.40 -20.97 7.21
C ALA A 519 -8.39 -21.31 8.31
N PHE A 520 -7.32 -20.52 8.44
CA PHE A 520 -6.33 -20.67 9.50
C PHE A 520 -6.95 -20.53 10.90
N ILE A 521 -7.88 -19.57 11.08
CA ILE A 521 -8.59 -19.36 12.35
C ILE A 521 -9.69 -20.44 12.58
N GLY A 522 -9.97 -21.30 11.59
CA GLY A 522 -10.96 -22.39 11.71
C GLY A 522 -12.34 -22.05 11.20
N LEU A 523 -12.49 -20.91 10.52
CA LEU A 523 -13.70 -20.53 9.82
C LEU A 523 -13.65 -20.88 8.32
N GLY A 524 -12.74 -21.77 7.94
CA GLY A 524 -12.61 -22.26 6.56
C GLY A 524 -13.67 -23.31 6.21
N VAL A 525 -13.55 -23.87 5.01
CA VAL A 525 -14.36 -25.04 4.63
C VAL A 525 -14.03 -26.19 5.59
N LYS A 526 -15.07 -26.84 6.12
CA LYS A 526 -14.91 -27.93 7.10
C LYS A 526 -14.11 -29.11 6.51
N PRO A 527 -13.24 -29.76 7.31
CA PRO A 527 -12.63 -31.04 6.96
C PRO A 527 -13.68 -32.10 6.58
N PRO A 528 -13.37 -33.06 5.68
CA PRO A 528 -12.03 -33.42 5.21
C PRO A 528 -11.54 -32.66 3.98
N THR A 529 -12.35 -31.73 3.45
CA THR A 529 -12.04 -30.95 2.24
C THR A 529 -10.74 -30.15 2.41
N PRO A 530 -9.73 -30.33 1.54
CA PRO A 530 -8.48 -29.60 1.65
C PRO A 530 -8.67 -28.13 1.23
N THR A 531 -8.16 -27.21 2.05
CA THR A 531 -7.94 -25.80 1.72
C THR A 531 -6.53 -25.43 2.18
N TRP A 532 -5.85 -24.53 1.47
CA TRP A 532 -4.46 -24.24 1.86
C TRP A 532 -4.37 -23.60 3.25
N GLY A 533 -5.28 -22.68 3.62
CA GLY A 533 -5.30 -22.13 4.97
C GLY A 533 -5.61 -23.17 6.06
N GLY A 534 -6.52 -24.11 5.78
CA GLY A 534 -6.83 -25.21 6.70
C GLY A 534 -5.65 -26.16 6.89
N MET A 535 -4.94 -26.50 5.80
CA MET A 535 -3.73 -27.33 5.88
C MET A 535 -2.61 -26.64 6.69
N ILE A 536 -2.44 -25.32 6.54
CA ILE A 536 -1.45 -24.59 7.33
C ILE A 536 -1.82 -24.56 8.81
N ARG A 537 -3.12 -24.47 9.15
CA ARG A 537 -3.58 -24.60 10.53
C ARG A 537 -3.22 -25.97 11.11
N GLU A 538 -3.59 -27.05 10.41
CA GLU A 538 -3.29 -28.42 10.82
C GLU A 538 -1.76 -28.60 11.04
N GLY A 539 -0.94 -28.04 10.14
CA GLY A 539 0.51 -28.06 10.28
C GLY A 539 1.06 -27.18 11.39
N PHE A 540 0.43 -26.04 11.68
CA PHE A 540 0.82 -25.16 12.78
C PHE A 540 0.56 -25.81 14.14
N GLU A 541 -0.55 -26.52 14.29
CA GLU A 541 -0.87 -27.30 15.49
C GLU A 541 0.15 -28.44 15.75
N ASN A 542 0.87 -28.89 14.72
CA ASN A 542 1.89 -29.95 14.77
C ASN A 542 3.31 -29.46 14.40
N ILE A 543 3.58 -28.16 14.54
CA ILE A 543 4.79 -27.53 13.97
C ILE A 543 6.11 -28.02 14.57
N LEU A 544 6.09 -28.47 15.82
CA LEU A 544 7.28 -28.95 16.53
C LEU A 544 7.76 -30.30 16.00
N ASP A 545 6.83 -31.17 15.61
CA ASP A 545 7.13 -32.54 15.19
C ASP A 545 7.14 -32.69 13.65
N SER A 546 6.29 -31.94 12.96
CA SER A 546 6.05 -32.12 11.51
C SER A 546 5.94 -30.77 10.78
N PRO A 547 7.02 -29.96 10.73
CA PRO A 547 6.99 -28.60 10.18
C PRO A 547 6.64 -28.55 8.69
N TRP A 548 6.88 -29.63 7.93
CA TRP A 548 6.55 -29.71 6.50
C TRP A 548 5.06 -29.52 6.21
N LEU A 549 4.18 -29.91 7.16
CA LEU A 549 2.73 -29.73 7.06
C LEU A 549 2.31 -28.28 6.89
N ALA A 550 3.01 -27.36 7.57
CA ALA A 550 2.75 -25.93 7.44
C ALA A 550 3.54 -25.32 6.27
N LEU A 551 4.78 -25.78 6.04
CA LEU A 551 5.69 -25.17 5.07
C LEU A 551 5.26 -25.37 3.61
N PHE A 552 4.86 -26.58 3.20
CA PHE A 552 4.56 -26.82 1.79
C PHE A 552 3.29 -26.11 1.30
N PRO A 553 2.15 -26.14 2.03
CA PRO A 553 0.98 -25.35 1.64
C PRO A 553 1.25 -23.84 1.71
N SER A 554 2.08 -23.38 2.66
CA SER A 554 2.54 -21.99 2.74
C SER A 554 3.30 -21.54 1.49
N LEU A 555 4.20 -22.39 0.98
CA LEU A 555 4.93 -22.14 -0.26
C LEU A 555 4.00 -22.08 -1.47
N ALA A 556 3.00 -22.97 -1.54
CA ALA A 556 1.99 -22.96 -2.61
C ALA A 556 1.21 -21.63 -2.65
N ILE A 557 0.74 -21.14 -1.49
CA ILE A 557 0.09 -19.82 -1.40
C ILE A 557 1.04 -18.72 -1.84
N LEU A 558 2.28 -18.72 -1.35
CA LEU A 558 3.27 -17.69 -1.67
C LEU A 558 3.53 -17.60 -3.18
N ILE A 559 3.76 -18.74 -3.83
CA ILE A 559 3.99 -18.81 -5.27
C ILE A 559 2.80 -18.25 -6.04
N LEU A 560 1.57 -18.65 -5.68
CA LEU A 560 0.36 -18.16 -6.36
C LEU A 560 0.18 -16.65 -6.18
N VAL A 561 0.25 -16.17 -4.95
CA VAL A 561 0.03 -14.74 -4.63
C VAL A 561 1.11 -13.87 -5.27
N PHE A 562 2.37 -14.31 -5.24
CA PHE A 562 3.46 -13.61 -5.91
C PHE A 562 3.22 -13.51 -7.43
N SER A 563 2.79 -14.60 -8.05
CA SER A 563 2.50 -14.65 -9.49
C SER A 563 1.37 -13.71 -9.89
N LEU A 564 0.29 -13.68 -9.10
CA LEU A 564 -0.83 -12.77 -9.29
C LEU A 564 -0.44 -11.30 -9.10
N ASN A 565 0.38 -10.98 -8.10
CA ASN A 565 0.87 -9.62 -7.89
C ASN A 565 1.78 -9.15 -9.04
N MET A 566 2.66 -10.02 -9.55
CA MET A 566 3.48 -9.74 -10.73
C MET A 566 2.62 -9.48 -11.98
N LEU A 567 1.57 -10.30 -12.18
CA LEU A 567 0.66 -10.17 -13.31
C LEU A 567 -0.10 -8.84 -13.27
N GLY A 568 -0.65 -8.47 -12.12
CA GLY A 568 -1.41 -7.23 -11.96
C GLY A 568 -0.58 -5.97 -12.17
N ASP A 569 0.68 -5.97 -11.69
CA ASP A 569 1.62 -4.87 -11.95
C ASP A 569 1.93 -4.73 -13.46
N GLY A 570 1.96 -5.84 -14.20
CA GLY A 570 2.21 -5.81 -15.64
C GLY A 570 1.08 -5.34 -16.52
N LEU A 571 -0.14 -5.77 -16.21
CA LEU A 571 -1.32 -5.34 -16.95
C LEU A 571 -1.55 -3.83 -16.82
N ARG A 572 -1.12 -3.23 -15.70
CA ARG A 572 -1.12 -1.77 -15.48
C ARG A 572 -0.14 -1.03 -16.40
N ASP A 573 0.95 -1.68 -16.79
CA ASP A 573 2.10 -1.07 -17.44
C ASP A 573 2.01 -1.02 -18.98
N ALA A 574 1.39 -2.02 -19.60
CA ALA A 574 1.37 -2.23 -21.06
C ALA A 574 0.59 -1.19 -21.90
N ARG A 575 -0.08 -0.20 -21.30
CA ARG A 575 -1.04 0.68 -22.00
C ARG A 575 -0.47 2.04 -22.46
N SER A 576 0.85 2.21 -22.55
CA SER A 576 1.49 3.55 -22.66
C SER A 576 2.24 3.92 -23.97
N GLU A 577 2.35 3.09 -25.02
CA GLU A 577 3.24 3.42 -26.17
C GLU A 577 2.71 3.04 -27.59
N ILE A 578 2.55 4.02 -28.53
CA ILE A 578 2.56 3.82 -30.02
C ILE A 578 3.01 5.12 -30.77
N GLY A 579 4.04 5.08 -31.66
CA GLY A 579 4.21 6.05 -32.81
C GLY A 579 5.62 6.47 -33.35
N SER A 580 6.15 5.75 -34.37
CA SER A 580 7.02 6.03 -35.58
C SER A 580 8.29 6.95 -35.65
N SER A 581 9.20 6.64 -36.61
CA SER A 581 10.69 6.88 -36.67
C SER A 581 11.28 7.31 -38.06
N GLY A 582 12.54 7.84 -38.11
CA GLY A 582 13.45 7.96 -39.30
C GLY A 582 14.72 8.89 -39.18
N PRO A 583 15.98 8.53 -39.60
CA PRO A 583 17.25 9.29 -39.34
C PRO A 583 18.12 9.74 -40.58
N PRO A 584 19.16 10.63 -40.43
CA PRO A 584 20.22 10.93 -41.44
C PRO A 584 21.71 10.79 -40.96
N ALA A 585 22.69 11.11 -41.84
CA ALA A 585 24.17 10.88 -41.75
C ALA A 585 25.05 12.20 -41.81
N PRO A 586 26.41 12.18 -41.58
CA PRO A 586 27.15 13.29 -40.89
C PRO A 586 28.39 14.00 -41.54
N HIS A 587 28.82 15.14 -40.90
CA HIS A 587 30.14 15.85 -40.67
C HIS A 587 31.02 16.41 -41.85
N PRO A 588 32.14 17.21 -41.67
CA PRO A 588 32.82 17.91 -40.50
C PRO A 588 33.50 19.33 -40.73
N GLY A 589 34.06 19.95 -39.66
CA GLY A 589 35.32 20.80 -39.58
C GLY A 589 35.17 22.35 -39.53
N ASP A 590 35.97 23.22 -38.84
CA ASP A 590 37.22 23.14 -38.03
C ASP A 590 37.56 24.50 -37.29
N ALA A 591 38.50 24.49 -36.29
CA ALA A 591 39.34 25.54 -35.61
C ALA A 591 38.81 26.98 -35.23
N ALA A 592 38.87 27.55 -34.00
CA ALA A 592 39.89 27.81 -32.94
C ALA A 592 40.37 29.29 -32.83
N ALA A 593 39.91 30.04 -31.80
CA ALA A 593 40.54 31.25 -31.21
C ALA A 593 39.96 31.55 -29.81
N GLU A 594 40.83 31.80 -28.81
CA GLU A 594 40.61 32.04 -27.36
C GLU A 594 39.16 31.91 -26.84
N THR A 595 38.65 30.69 -26.97
CA THR A 595 37.25 30.36 -26.75
C THR A 595 37.02 30.05 -25.27
N VAL A 596 36.09 30.76 -24.63
CA VAL A 596 35.68 30.49 -23.24
C VAL A 596 34.78 29.26 -23.20
N LEU A 597 33.87 29.12 -24.15
CA LEU A 597 33.00 27.96 -24.31
C LEU A 597 32.94 27.51 -25.76
N GLN A 598 33.38 26.29 -26.04
CA GLN A 598 33.36 25.68 -27.35
C GLN A 598 32.37 24.52 -27.35
N VAL A 599 31.41 24.57 -28.26
CA VAL A 599 30.40 23.52 -28.48
C VAL A 599 30.61 22.97 -29.88
N ARG A 600 30.76 21.65 -29.97
CA ARG A 600 30.99 20.95 -31.24
C ARG A 600 30.10 19.73 -31.33
N ASP A 601 29.33 19.69 -32.41
CA ASP A 601 28.44 18.60 -32.80
C ASP A 601 27.56 18.11 -31.64
N LEU A 602 27.07 19.06 -30.83
CA LEU A 602 26.26 18.74 -29.67
C LEU A 602 24.92 18.17 -30.13
N GLU A 603 24.71 16.91 -29.75
CA GLU A 603 23.48 16.18 -30.00
C GLU A 603 22.92 15.74 -28.65
N VAL A 604 21.64 16.01 -28.45
CA VAL A 604 20.95 15.66 -27.22
C VAL A 604 19.74 14.84 -27.59
N SER A 605 19.73 13.58 -27.17
CA SER A 605 18.68 12.63 -27.48
C SER A 605 17.93 12.21 -26.23
N PHE A 606 16.61 12.14 -26.27
CA PHE A 606 15.78 11.62 -25.18
C PHE A 606 15.21 10.27 -25.55
N ARG A 607 15.04 9.40 -24.56
CA ARG A 607 14.45 8.09 -24.80
C ARG A 607 12.93 8.21 -24.81
N ILE A 608 12.32 8.05 -25.98
CA ILE A 608 10.88 8.17 -26.21
C ILE A 608 10.42 6.94 -27.01
N GLY A 609 9.66 6.04 -26.37
CA GLY A 609 9.22 4.79 -26.99
C GLY A 609 10.36 3.77 -27.15
N GLY A 610 11.23 3.62 -26.15
CA GLY A 610 12.40 2.73 -26.19
C GLY A 610 13.57 3.17 -27.08
N ALA A 611 13.32 4.00 -28.11
CA ALA A 611 14.30 4.57 -29.03
C ALA A 611 14.81 5.94 -28.58
N TRP A 612 16.05 6.27 -28.96
CA TRP A 612 16.63 7.58 -28.76
C TRP A 612 16.13 8.55 -29.84
N ARG A 613 15.60 9.70 -29.42
CA ARG A 613 15.15 10.79 -30.31
C ARG A 613 15.95 12.04 -30.04
N ALA A 614 16.65 12.52 -31.05
CA ALA A 614 17.40 13.77 -30.98
C ALA A 614 16.45 14.97 -30.82
N ALA A 615 16.57 15.66 -29.70
CA ALA A 615 15.95 16.95 -29.45
C ALA A 615 16.79 18.12 -29.99
N THR A 616 18.12 17.96 -30.04
CA THR A 616 19.04 18.85 -30.76
C THR A 616 19.96 18.00 -31.62
N ARG A 617 20.37 18.51 -32.78
CA ARG A 617 21.24 17.80 -33.74
C ARG A 617 22.37 18.71 -34.20
N GLY A 618 23.62 18.29 -33.97
CA GLY A 618 24.80 18.93 -34.54
C GLY A 618 24.98 20.40 -34.16
N VAL A 619 24.63 20.79 -32.93
CA VAL A 619 24.78 22.19 -32.50
C VAL A 619 26.26 22.49 -32.29
N SER A 620 26.78 23.46 -33.04
CA SER A 620 28.19 23.86 -32.99
C SER A 620 28.30 25.39 -32.94
N PHE A 621 29.03 25.91 -31.96
CA PHE A 621 29.35 27.34 -31.85
C PHE A 621 30.53 27.56 -30.90
N ASP A 622 31.14 28.74 -30.98
CA ASP A 622 32.15 29.22 -30.04
C ASP A 622 31.64 30.47 -29.33
N LEU A 623 32.02 30.63 -28.07
CA LEU A 623 31.80 31.84 -27.28
C LEU A 623 33.14 32.35 -26.77
N ARG A 624 33.51 33.57 -27.15
CA ARG A 624 34.75 34.22 -26.72
C ARG A 624 34.53 35.02 -25.43
N ARG A 625 35.63 35.44 -24.82
CA ARG A 625 35.58 36.31 -23.64
C ARG A 625 34.93 37.65 -24.01
N ASN A 626 34.06 38.15 -23.12
CA ASN A 626 33.28 39.39 -23.29
C ASN A 626 32.30 39.38 -24.49
N GLU A 627 32.02 38.20 -25.05
CA GLU A 627 31.01 38.02 -26.09
C GLU A 627 29.68 37.57 -25.47
N THR A 628 28.57 38.06 -26.02
CA THR A 628 27.24 37.58 -25.69
C THR A 628 26.66 36.89 -26.92
N LEU A 629 26.40 35.59 -26.81
CA LEU A 629 25.78 34.80 -27.86
C LEU A 629 24.30 34.57 -27.57
N ALA A 630 23.43 34.83 -28.56
CA ALA A 630 22.00 34.56 -28.48
C ALA A 630 21.63 33.35 -29.35
N LEU A 631 20.99 32.34 -28.75
CA LEU A 631 20.39 31.21 -29.47
C LEU A 631 18.92 31.51 -29.75
N VAL A 632 18.58 31.74 -31.02
CA VAL A 632 17.23 32.12 -31.45
C VAL A 632 16.59 31.01 -32.28
N GLY A 633 15.29 30.80 -32.09
CA GLY A 633 14.51 29.83 -32.87
C GLY A 633 13.12 29.63 -32.27
N GLU A 634 12.26 28.90 -32.98
CA GLU A 634 10.88 28.63 -32.55
C GLU A 634 10.80 27.87 -31.22
N SER A 635 9.66 27.95 -30.52
CA SER A 635 9.45 27.16 -29.30
C SER A 635 9.60 25.66 -29.61
N GLY A 636 10.33 24.92 -28.78
CA GLY A 636 10.60 23.50 -29.00
C GLY A 636 11.81 23.16 -29.89
N CYS A 637 12.49 24.13 -30.51
CA CYS A 637 13.68 23.85 -31.36
C CYS A 637 14.94 23.41 -30.59
N GLY A 638 14.86 23.23 -29.27
CA GLY A 638 15.95 22.72 -28.45
C GLY A 638 16.83 23.75 -27.75
N LYS A 639 16.52 25.06 -27.80
CA LYS A 639 17.27 26.12 -27.08
C LYS A 639 17.56 25.79 -25.62
N SER A 640 16.52 25.50 -24.84
CA SER A 640 16.65 25.18 -23.41
C SER A 640 17.41 23.88 -23.17
N ILE A 641 17.27 22.90 -24.08
CA ILE A 641 17.94 21.60 -24.03
C ILE A 641 19.44 21.76 -24.30
N THR A 642 19.82 22.62 -25.25
CA THR A 642 21.20 23.03 -25.49
C THR A 642 21.79 23.61 -24.21
N CYS A 643 21.15 24.63 -23.61
CA CYS A 643 21.63 25.25 -22.36
C CYS A 643 21.76 24.24 -21.19
N GLN A 644 20.77 23.36 -21.00
CA GLN A 644 20.82 22.32 -19.98
C GLN A 644 21.96 21.32 -20.20
N SER A 645 22.33 21.05 -21.46
CA SER A 645 23.42 20.15 -21.81
C SER A 645 24.79 20.75 -21.53
N LEU A 646 24.96 22.06 -21.77
CA LEU A 646 26.17 22.80 -21.38
C LEU A 646 26.38 22.73 -19.87
N MET A 647 25.29 22.80 -19.12
CA MET A 647 25.31 22.63 -17.68
C MET A 647 25.48 21.17 -17.27
N GLY A 648 25.36 20.16 -18.14
CA GLY A 648 25.41 18.73 -17.81
C GLY A 648 24.19 18.22 -17.02
N LEU A 649 23.03 18.87 -17.16
CA LEU A 649 21.80 18.56 -16.43
C LEU A 649 20.99 17.43 -17.09
N ILE A 650 21.30 17.09 -18.34
CA ILE A 650 20.67 16.00 -19.11
C ILE A 650 21.56 14.75 -19.01
N ARG A 651 21.01 13.63 -18.56
CA ARG A 651 21.76 12.38 -18.32
C ARG A 651 20.92 11.13 -18.55
N GLU A 652 21.63 10.02 -18.81
CA GLU A 652 21.04 8.71 -18.96
C GLU A 652 20.34 8.25 -17.68
N PRO A 653 19.22 7.51 -17.77
CA PRO A 653 18.60 6.98 -19.00
C PRO A 653 17.61 7.94 -19.68
N VAL A 654 17.41 9.15 -19.13
CA VAL A 654 16.38 10.10 -19.60
C VAL A 654 16.83 10.77 -20.90
N GLY A 655 18.08 11.23 -20.94
CA GLY A 655 18.67 11.85 -22.12
C GLY A 655 20.15 11.49 -22.29
N ARG A 656 20.59 11.28 -23.52
CA ARG A 656 21.98 11.04 -23.90
C ARG A 656 22.52 12.31 -24.55
N VAL A 657 23.69 12.75 -24.09
CA VAL A 657 24.40 13.89 -24.67
C VAL A 657 25.65 13.34 -25.35
N SER A 658 25.85 13.71 -26.61
CA SER A 658 27.04 13.42 -27.42
C SER A 658 27.56 14.69 -28.07
N GLY A 659 28.78 14.61 -28.61
CA GLY A 659 29.54 15.79 -29.04
C GLY A 659 30.54 16.24 -27.97
N SER A 660 31.01 17.47 -28.08
CA SER A 660 32.00 18.06 -27.18
C SER A 660 31.55 19.44 -26.70
N VAL A 661 31.69 19.67 -25.39
CA VAL A 661 31.47 20.96 -24.73
C VAL A 661 32.70 21.27 -23.89
N ARG A 662 33.53 22.20 -24.34
CA ARG A 662 34.75 22.61 -23.63
C ARG A 662 34.58 23.98 -23.01
N TYR A 663 34.72 24.06 -21.69
CA TYR A 663 34.78 25.32 -20.95
C TYR A 663 36.21 25.59 -20.50
N LEU A 664 36.80 26.70 -20.94
CA LEU A 664 38.22 27.02 -20.71
C LEU A 664 39.18 25.86 -21.03
N GLY A 665 38.90 25.17 -22.15
CA GLY A 665 39.65 23.99 -22.60
C GLY A 665 39.31 22.68 -21.87
N ARG A 666 38.55 22.70 -20.78
CA ARG A 666 38.11 21.51 -20.04
C ARG A 666 36.84 20.92 -20.65
N GLU A 667 36.90 19.67 -21.09
CA GLU A 667 35.73 18.91 -21.56
C GLU A 667 34.72 18.67 -20.43
N LEU A 668 33.46 19.03 -20.65
CA LEU A 668 32.37 18.89 -19.69
C LEU A 668 31.50 17.66 -19.96
N VAL A 669 31.37 17.24 -21.23
CA VAL A 669 30.58 16.06 -21.60
C VAL A 669 31.24 14.81 -21.02
N GLY A 670 30.47 14.00 -20.30
CA GLY A 670 30.97 12.78 -19.66
C GLY A 670 31.59 12.97 -18.26
N LEU A 671 31.75 14.20 -17.77
CA LEU A 671 32.21 14.43 -16.39
C LEU A 671 31.20 13.88 -15.36
N SER A 672 31.73 13.38 -14.24
CA SER A 672 30.92 12.93 -13.09
C SER A 672 30.22 14.12 -12.40
N GLU A 673 29.17 13.83 -11.62
CA GLU A 673 28.41 14.89 -10.92
C GLU A 673 29.29 15.69 -9.97
N SER A 674 30.14 15.02 -9.18
CA SER A 674 31.09 15.65 -8.27
C SER A 674 32.13 16.53 -8.96
N ALA A 675 32.46 16.24 -10.23
CA ALA A 675 33.39 17.04 -11.02
C ALA A 675 32.74 18.31 -11.60
N LEU A 676 31.41 18.31 -11.79
CA LEU A 676 30.61 19.43 -12.29
C LEU A 676 30.10 20.33 -11.15
N GLU A 677 29.86 19.78 -9.96
CA GLU A 677 29.42 20.50 -8.75
C GLU A 677 30.21 21.80 -8.49
N PRO A 678 31.56 21.83 -8.45
CA PRO A 678 32.32 23.05 -8.16
C PRO A 678 32.31 24.07 -9.31
N LEU A 679 32.01 23.65 -10.54
CA LEU A 679 31.93 24.55 -11.71
C LEU A 679 30.58 25.28 -11.75
N ARG A 680 29.51 24.57 -11.38
CA ARG A 680 28.13 25.06 -11.45
C ARG A 680 27.82 26.04 -10.32
N GLY A 681 27.15 27.14 -10.64
CA GLY A 681 26.78 28.20 -9.71
C GLY A 681 27.92 29.18 -9.41
N LYS A 682 29.18 28.74 -9.45
CA LYS A 682 30.37 29.58 -9.24
C LYS A 682 31.01 30.09 -10.54
N GLU A 683 31.32 29.19 -11.47
CA GLU A 683 31.98 29.52 -12.74
C GLU A 683 31.00 29.57 -13.91
N ILE A 684 29.99 28.69 -13.90
CA ILE A 684 28.92 28.62 -14.91
C ILE A 684 27.57 28.64 -14.18
N ALA A 685 26.73 29.63 -14.48
CA ALA A 685 25.40 29.77 -13.88
C ALA A 685 24.29 29.68 -14.94
N MET A 686 23.11 29.22 -14.52
CA MET A 686 21.93 29.12 -15.36
C MET A 686 20.75 29.82 -14.70
N ILE A 687 20.05 30.67 -15.47
CA ILE A 687 18.79 31.29 -15.08
C ILE A 687 17.68 30.51 -15.78
N PHE A 688 16.75 29.93 -15.01
CA PHE A 688 15.64 29.15 -15.54
C PHE A 688 14.49 30.07 -15.98
N GLN A 689 13.82 29.70 -17.07
CA GLN A 689 12.73 30.48 -17.66
C GLN A 689 11.49 30.54 -16.77
N GLU A 690 11.22 29.49 -15.99
CA GLU A 690 10.02 29.34 -15.16
C GLU A 690 10.39 29.39 -13.67
N PRO A 691 10.30 30.57 -13.01
CA PRO A 691 10.75 30.73 -11.64
C PRO A 691 9.86 29.98 -10.63
N MET A 692 8.59 29.76 -10.96
CA MET A 692 7.61 29.12 -10.06
C MET A 692 7.92 27.65 -9.78
N THR A 693 8.51 26.93 -10.73
CA THR A 693 8.87 25.50 -10.58
C THR A 693 10.32 25.31 -10.13
N ALA A 694 11.13 26.37 -10.18
CA ALA A 694 12.54 26.35 -9.85
C ALA A 694 12.84 26.38 -8.34
N LEU A 695 11.89 26.86 -7.53
CA LEU A 695 12.00 26.89 -6.08
C LEU A 695 11.35 25.65 -5.46
N ASN A 696 12.04 25.05 -4.51
CA ASN A 696 11.54 23.93 -3.73
C ASN A 696 10.35 24.41 -2.87
N PRO A 697 9.14 23.84 -3.02
CA PRO A 697 7.95 24.34 -2.35
C PRO A 697 7.97 24.15 -0.83
N VAL A 698 8.78 23.22 -0.30
CA VAL A 698 8.88 22.95 1.14
C VAL A 698 10.04 23.69 1.84
N HIS A 699 10.71 24.60 1.13
CA HIS A 699 11.77 25.46 1.70
C HIS A 699 11.40 26.92 1.53
N ARG A 700 11.80 27.77 2.49
CA ARG A 700 11.59 29.22 2.38
C ARG A 700 12.43 29.80 1.25
N VAL A 701 11.91 30.81 0.56
CA VAL A 701 12.57 31.44 -0.59
C VAL A 701 13.96 31.97 -0.21
N GLY A 702 14.07 32.61 0.96
CA GLY A 702 15.33 33.14 1.47
C GLY A 702 16.39 32.07 1.73
N ASP A 703 16.01 30.96 2.34
CA ASP A 703 16.94 29.86 2.66
C ASP A 703 17.51 29.22 1.39
N GLN A 704 16.71 29.15 0.31
CA GLN A 704 17.13 28.63 -0.98
C GLN A 704 18.10 29.55 -1.73
N VAL A 705 18.09 30.85 -1.41
CA VAL A 705 19.01 31.85 -1.96
C VAL A 705 20.29 31.90 -1.12
N ALA A 706 20.17 31.90 0.20
CA ALA A 706 21.30 31.79 1.11
C ALA A 706 22.08 30.47 0.92
N GLU A 707 21.42 29.37 0.53
CA GLU A 707 22.08 28.11 0.20
C GLU A 707 23.11 28.25 -0.92
N MET A 708 22.89 29.13 -1.90
CA MET A 708 23.85 29.35 -2.98
C MET A 708 25.14 29.98 -2.43
N LEU A 709 25.03 30.95 -1.52
CA LEU A 709 26.16 31.57 -0.85
C LEU A 709 26.90 30.54 0.01
N LEU A 710 26.18 29.77 0.82
CA LEU A 710 26.75 28.72 1.69
C LEU A 710 27.38 27.55 0.93
N THR A 711 27.07 27.39 -0.36
CA THR A 711 27.66 26.32 -1.19
C THR A 711 29.00 26.75 -1.78
N HIS A 712 29.18 28.04 -2.07
CA HIS A 712 30.32 28.54 -2.84
C HIS A 712 31.26 29.47 -2.08
N GLU A 713 30.79 30.03 -0.97
CA GLU A 713 31.51 30.96 -0.12
C GLU A 713 31.68 30.38 1.29
N ASP A 714 32.83 30.65 1.91
CA ASP A 714 33.08 30.32 3.31
C ASP A 714 32.49 31.42 4.21
N ILE A 715 31.16 31.41 4.32
CA ILE A 715 30.38 32.43 5.04
C ILE A 715 29.53 31.78 6.14
N ALA A 716 29.46 32.42 7.30
CA ALA A 716 28.63 31.95 8.40
C ALA A 716 27.13 32.01 8.03
N PRO A 717 26.28 31.07 8.51
CA PRO A 717 24.85 31.01 8.16
C PRO A 717 24.07 32.31 8.35
N GLU A 718 24.31 33.05 9.45
CA GLU A 718 23.64 34.34 9.67
C GLU A 718 24.11 35.41 8.69
N ALA A 719 25.41 35.43 8.34
CA ALA A 719 25.94 36.36 7.35
C ALA A 719 25.41 36.03 5.93
N ALA A 720 25.24 34.75 5.59
CA ALA A 720 24.63 34.33 4.33
C ALA A 720 23.17 34.80 4.22
N LYS A 721 22.42 34.75 5.34
CA LYS A 721 21.04 35.23 5.40
C LYS A 721 20.95 36.74 5.24
N GLU A 722 21.78 37.52 5.95
CA GLU A 722 21.83 38.98 5.76
C GLU A 722 22.20 39.33 4.32
N ARG A 723 23.16 38.61 3.72
CA ARG A 723 23.55 38.80 2.33
C ARG A 723 22.42 38.43 1.36
N ALA A 724 21.66 37.38 1.62
CA ALA A 724 20.49 37.02 0.82
C ALA A 724 19.37 38.09 0.89
N VAL A 725 19.15 38.69 2.08
CA VAL A 725 18.23 39.83 2.22
C VAL A 725 18.72 41.03 1.42
N ALA A 726 20.02 41.35 1.51
CA ALA A 726 20.62 42.44 0.72
C ALA A 726 20.48 42.20 -0.80
N LEU A 727 20.61 40.95 -1.27
CA LEU A 727 20.36 40.60 -2.67
C LEU A 727 18.90 40.85 -3.08
N PHE A 728 17.94 40.53 -2.20
CA PHE A 728 16.52 40.83 -2.46
C PHE A 728 16.26 42.33 -2.56
N GLU A 729 16.93 43.13 -1.72
CA GLU A 729 16.83 44.59 -1.78
C GLU A 729 17.47 45.15 -3.06
N GLN A 730 18.62 44.58 -3.49
CA GLN A 730 19.32 44.98 -4.70
C GLN A 730 18.50 44.75 -5.98
N VAL A 731 17.67 43.71 -6.01
CA VAL A 731 16.73 43.45 -7.12
C VAL A 731 15.32 44.00 -6.86
N HIS A 732 15.17 44.90 -5.87
CA HIS A 732 13.94 45.61 -5.53
C HIS A 732 12.74 44.72 -5.15
N ILE A 733 12.97 43.58 -4.48
CA ILE A 733 11.89 42.76 -3.91
C ILE A 733 11.28 43.49 -2.70
N PRO A 734 9.96 43.79 -2.71
CA PRO A 734 9.33 44.54 -1.64
C PRO A 734 9.31 43.73 -0.34
N ALA A 735 9.58 44.40 0.78
CA ALA A 735 9.66 43.79 2.12
C ALA A 735 10.60 42.57 2.17
N ALA A 736 11.80 42.70 1.62
CA ALA A 736 12.82 41.64 1.47
C ALA A 736 12.96 40.73 2.70
N ARG A 737 13.11 41.30 3.91
CA ARG A 737 13.26 40.54 5.16
C ARG A 737 12.01 39.72 5.52
N ARG A 738 10.81 40.19 5.16
CA ARG A 738 9.57 39.40 5.28
C ARG A 738 9.55 38.31 4.22
N ARG A 739 9.83 38.65 2.95
CA ARG A 739 9.84 37.71 1.81
C ARG A 739 10.87 36.59 1.94
N TYR A 740 11.97 36.83 2.65
CA TYR A 740 12.94 35.79 3.03
C TYR A 740 12.24 34.60 3.71
N ARG A 741 11.22 34.88 4.53
CA ARG A 741 10.52 33.87 5.34
C ARG A 741 9.35 33.19 4.62
N ASP A 742 8.97 33.66 3.44
CA ASP A 742 7.85 33.13 2.67
C ASP A 742 8.23 31.78 2.04
N TYR A 743 7.23 30.91 1.84
CA TYR A 743 7.34 29.77 0.93
C TYR A 743 6.98 30.22 -0.50
N PRO A 744 7.34 29.45 -1.54
CA PRO A 744 7.07 29.84 -2.92
C PRO A 744 5.58 29.95 -3.31
N HIS A 745 4.67 29.41 -2.50
CA HIS A 745 3.23 29.29 -2.80
C HIS A 745 2.34 30.23 -1.98
#